data_AF-A0A9D8MXF9-F1
#
_entry.id   AF-A0A9D8MXF9-F1
#
_cell.length_a   1.000
_cell.length_b   1.000
_cell.length_c   1.000
_cell.angle_alpha   90.00
_cell.angle_beta   90.00
_cell.angle_gamma   90.00
#
_symmetry.space_group_name_H-M   'P 1'
#
loop_
_entity.id
_entity.type
_entity.pdbx_description
1 polymer ?
#
loop_
_entity_poly.entity_id
_entity_poly.type
_entity_poly.pdbx_seq_one_letter_code
_entity_poly.pdbx_strand_id
1 'polypeptide(L)'
;DIVNAAVLDAIVAHARANIGNYFKVSSLKFHYCFQNHFIAGTDNCSKNTYYVLDPATHLFELHQDDVDTTLATDNSGLQSKPYYIDRMHPYAGANASRVAMTADVDNDNILYEGYYNVLFDLVELMYEPTGDLQAMMRTILSTMASLTGGIGTDESNAMSGVWKSLNRYVFDIQRYFPATVYNEAARIRYELPELIGYLSDIRSIHPIKQSMGDQLEAELQFMKRRLVYMASYAAFGEFTPTSMRSGLTGLAEATESFGMQKFALPGSSSPSAYTFKLVPHQWIYPTGGRETSNLIDPHVRVAPGEQFTLDINPGQASDLGVNVFGLNYYRELGNVGDMVANNGQANFTLNGRRLTKFVCVPTVFYTDQNLPAFRVNNIIIGSATRLKEFNVKGASIGTGTLNLSALTLCETIDLRDTGISQVRLPETSVLQSLQLPSNLTALSLTAQPSLETLTLQGYASLTQFVIANSPLLGASMRIHVMSMIEAEASISLLRLYGIDWMTNKVEGDVIRWLLEVGDTGVCDLKGNIDLVSGVSGILFYNDVAKLITRYGNIRDTENDLYVHFAGVSIGSTAVSIEGKKYINTDASSASYDLDASDNFTDLALAVASGNDVAVATNGAGKPVPNVVWELIGTSASSYAEFADPYSPVLHFKQKGNAVKNIVLTVRVTLTNTSGGTRVVEKVIGLWNRIPEVGDYAWTDGQFDNTNDASKQMAGVVIRKTERQENDKTVYDLEVLSAADASFPSSLVSSGYESSWGLYPTVAQGFSDAKTNGEYDDPVMNAILQAVQNWTKPDGITYANENTFKTDVFDT
;
A
#
# COMPACT_ATOMS: atom_id res chain seq x y z
N ASP A 1 2.77 22.61 60.07
CA ASP A 1 2.13 21.72 59.08
C ASP A 1 1.39 20.54 59.70
N ILE A 2 2.05 19.60 60.40
CA ILE A 2 1.39 18.43 61.01
C ILE A 2 0.25 18.82 61.98
N VAL A 3 0.48 19.82 62.84
CA VAL A 3 -0.55 20.32 63.77
C VAL A 3 -1.74 20.95 63.04
N ASN A 4 -1.49 21.69 61.96
CA ASN A 4 -2.55 22.33 61.17
C ASN A 4 -3.40 21.28 60.45
N ALA A 5 -2.78 20.23 59.91
CA ALA A 5 -3.50 19.10 59.32
C ALA A 5 -4.38 18.39 60.36
N ALA A 6 -3.84 18.08 61.55
CA ALA A 6 -4.61 17.45 62.62
C ALA A 6 -5.80 18.30 63.11
N VAL A 7 -5.65 19.63 63.17
CA VAL A 7 -6.76 20.54 63.50
C VAL A 7 -7.81 20.56 62.40
N LEU A 8 -7.41 20.61 61.13
CA LEU A 8 -8.32 20.54 60.00
C LEU A 8 -9.12 19.22 60.01
N ASP A 9 -8.45 18.09 60.20
CA ASP A 9 -9.09 16.78 60.30
C ASP A 9 -10.11 16.72 61.45
N ALA A 10 -9.78 17.30 62.60
CA ALA A 10 -10.70 17.38 63.74
C ALA A 10 -11.93 18.25 63.43
N ILE A 11 -11.77 19.38 62.75
CA ILE A 11 -12.88 20.24 62.30
C ILE A 11 -13.78 19.48 61.33
N VAL A 12 -13.20 18.83 60.33
CA VAL A 12 -13.94 18.05 59.32
C VAL A 12 -14.71 16.90 59.97
N ALA A 13 -14.09 16.16 60.90
CA ALA A 13 -14.74 15.09 61.64
C ALA A 13 -15.91 15.59 62.49
N HIS A 14 -15.72 16.71 63.22
CA HIS A 14 -16.78 17.30 64.02
C HIS A 14 -17.92 17.83 63.15
N ALA A 15 -17.62 18.51 62.05
CA ALA A 15 -18.61 19.00 61.10
C ALA A 15 -19.43 17.84 60.52
N ARG A 16 -18.78 16.76 60.07
CA ARG A 16 -19.46 15.59 59.49
C ARG A 16 -20.44 14.94 60.47
N ALA A 17 -20.07 14.87 61.75
CA ALA A 17 -20.91 14.28 62.79
C ALA A 17 -22.14 15.14 63.14
N ASN A 18 -22.07 16.47 62.97
CA ASN A 18 -23.05 17.39 63.53
C ASN A 18 -23.81 18.24 62.50
N ILE A 19 -23.33 18.38 61.25
CA ILE A 19 -23.94 19.27 60.26
C ILE A 19 -25.39 18.87 59.94
N GLY A 20 -25.70 17.58 60.01
CA GLY A 20 -27.06 17.05 59.79
C GLY A 20 -28.08 17.47 60.86
N ASN A 21 -27.65 18.01 61.99
CA ASN A 21 -28.54 18.57 63.01
C ASN A 21 -29.07 19.96 62.61
N TYR A 22 -28.45 20.60 61.61
CA TYR A 22 -28.78 21.96 61.18
C TYR A 22 -29.22 22.00 59.72
N PHE A 23 -28.61 21.18 58.87
CA PHE A 23 -28.87 21.15 57.43
C PHE A 23 -29.44 19.82 57.00
N LYS A 24 -30.37 19.86 56.04
CA LYS A 24 -30.74 18.67 55.30
C LYS A 24 -29.57 18.30 54.38
N VAL A 25 -28.80 17.30 54.78
CA VAL A 25 -27.55 16.91 54.11
C VAL A 25 -27.75 16.62 52.62
N SER A 26 -28.88 16.03 52.22
CA SER A 26 -29.18 15.80 50.80
C SER A 26 -29.41 17.09 50.01
N SER A 27 -30.07 18.09 50.60
CA SER A 27 -30.25 19.42 49.99
C SER A 27 -28.91 20.14 49.84
N LEU A 28 -28.06 20.08 50.88
CA LEU A 28 -26.71 20.65 50.86
C LEU A 28 -25.83 20.04 49.74
N LYS A 29 -25.77 18.71 49.67
CA LYS A 29 -25.03 17.98 48.63
C LYS A 29 -25.63 18.24 47.24
N PHE A 30 -26.96 18.25 47.11
CA PHE A 30 -27.63 18.53 45.84
C PHE A 30 -27.28 19.92 45.32
N HIS A 31 -27.39 20.95 46.17
CA HIS A 31 -27.05 22.31 45.79
C HIS A 31 -25.59 22.42 45.35
N TYR A 32 -24.65 21.86 46.12
CA TYR A 32 -23.25 21.84 45.73
C TYR A 32 -23.04 21.14 44.37
N CYS A 33 -23.55 19.92 44.22
CA CYS A 33 -23.36 19.12 43.02
C CYS A 33 -24.06 19.72 41.80
N PHE A 34 -25.32 20.12 41.91
CA PHE A 34 -26.09 20.64 40.78
C PHE A 34 -25.72 22.09 40.45
N GLN A 35 -25.86 23.01 41.41
CA GLN A 35 -25.70 24.44 41.15
C GLN A 35 -24.23 24.81 41.02
N ASN A 36 -23.44 24.56 42.06
CA ASN A 36 -22.05 25.01 42.08
C ASN A 36 -21.21 24.20 41.10
N HIS A 37 -21.38 22.87 41.06
CA HIS A 37 -20.50 22.00 40.28
C HIS A 37 -21.02 21.65 38.88
N PHE A 38 -22.28 21.26 38.67
CA PHE A 38 -22.75 20.84 37.34
C PHE A 38 -23.11 22.02 36.43
N ILE A 39 -23.87 22.99 36.94
CA ILE A 39 -24.35 24.17 36.20
C ILE A 39 -23.34 25.34 36.26
N ALA A 40 -22.26 25.21 37.02
CA ALA A 40 -21.20 26.23 37.12
C ALA A 40 -21.68 27.59 37.67
N GLY A 41 -22.57 27.57 38.65
CA GLY A 41 -23.05 28.77 39.35
C GLY A 41 -21.94 29.43 40.17
N THR A 42 -21.30 30.44 39.60
CA THR A 42 -20.05 30.97 40.17
C THR A 42 -20.25 31.96 41.30
N ASP A 43 -21.38 32.65 41.39
CA ASP A 43 -21.69 33.54 42.51
C ASP A 43 -22.58 32.91 43.59
N ASN A 44 -23.12 31.71 43.34
CA ASN A 44 -24.01 30.99 44.26
C ASN A 44 -23.29 30.58 45.55
N CYS A 45 -21.97 30.74 45.63
CA CYS A 45 -21.24 30.51 46.85
C CYS A 45 -21.24 31.72 47.80
N SER A 46 -21.75 32.88 47.37
CA SER A 46 -21.72 34.12 48.18
C SER A 46 -23.03 34.91 48.21
N LYS A 47 -23.77 35.01 47.10
CA LYS A 47 -24.93 35.91 46.98
C LYS A 47 -26.23 35.18 46.73
N ASN A 48 -26.21 34.19 45.85
CA ASN A 48 -27.40 33.64 45.20
C ASN A 48 -27.83 32.29 45.78
N THR A 49 -27.61 32.12 47.08
CA THR A 49 -27.99 30.93 47.86
C THR A 49 -28.71 31.34 49.13
N TYR A 50 -29.95 30.87 49.27
CA TYR A 50 -30.82 31.17 50.38
C TYR A 50 -30.98 29.96 51.30
N TYR A 51 -30.83 30.21 52.60
CA TYR A 51 -30.99 29.23 53.66
C TYR A 51 -32.46 29.22 54.11
N VAL A 52 -33.22 28.26 53.60
CA VAL A 52 -34.66 28.14 53.88
C VAL A 52 -34.87 27.08 54.95
N LEU A 53 -35.49 27.46 56.06
CA LEU A 53 -35.84 26.50 57.11
C LEU A 53 -37.06 25.69 56.67
N ASP A 54 -36.90 24.38 56.52
CA ASP A 54 -38.04 23.49 56.26
C ASP A 54 -38.92 23.43 57.52
N PRO A 55 -40.19 23.88 57.45
CA PRO A 55 -41.07 23.89 58.61
C PRO A 55 -41.44 22.48 59.11
N ALA A 56 -41.25 21.43 58.31
CA ALA A 56 -41.54 20.06 58.70
C ALA A 56 -40.37 19.39 59.44
N THR A 57 -39.15 19.52 58.90
CA THR A 57 -37.96 18.89 59.48
C THR A 57 -37.18 19.80 60.43
N HIS A 58 -37.45 21.11 60.41
CA HIS A 58 -36.67 22.16 61.09
C HIS A 58 -35.19 22.17 60.69
N LEU A 59 -34.87 21.69 59.50
CA LEU A 59 -33.52 21.72 58.93
C LEU A 59 -33.43 22.79 57.83
N PHE A 60 -32.27 23.40 57.68
CA PHE A 60 -32.01 24.30 56.57
C PHE A 60 -31.82 23.54 55.26
N GLU A 61 -32.51 24.00 54.23
CA GLU A 61 -32.34 23.66 52.82
C GLU A 61 -31.71 24.83 52.05
N LEU A 62 -31.03 24.52 50.95
CA LEU A 62 -30.39 25.53 50.11
C LEU A 62 -31.20 25.76 48.84
N HIS A 63 -31.79 26.95 48.73
CA HIS A 63 -32.54 27.40 47.56
C HIS A 63 -31.71 28.38 46.73
N GLN A 64 -32.00 28.46 45.43
CA GLN A 64 -31.35 29.39 44.50
C GLN A 64 -32.27 30.56 44.17
N ASP A 65 -31.65 31.70 43.92
CA ASP A 65 -32.21 32.90 43.27
C ASP A 65 -31.18 33.37 42.22
N ASP A 66 -31.58 34.24 41.30
CA ASP A 66 -30.68 34.96 40.39
C ASP A 66 -29.54 34.10 39.78
N VAL A 67 -29.90 33.14 38.91
CA VAL A 67 -28.97 32.16 38.32
C VAL A 67 -28.31 32.64 37.02
N ASP A 68 -28.05 33.94 36.92
CA ASP A 68 -27.53 34.62 35.72
C ASP A 68 -26.03 34.37 35.48
N THR A 69 -25.27 33.97 36.51
CA THR A 69 -23.87 33.52 36.39
C THR A 69 -23.75 32.00 36.38
N THR A 70 -24.53 31.34 35.53
CA THR A 70 -24.45 29.90 35.28
C THR A 70 -23.94 29.58 33.87
N LEU A 71 -23.67 28.30 33.60
CA LEU A 71 -23.22 27.81 32.30
C LEU A 71 -21.95 28.54 31.84
N ALA A 72 -21.96 29.12 30.64
CA ALA A 72 -20.83 29.82 30.06
C ALA A 72 -20.67 31.28 30.57
N THR A 73 -21.68 31.83 31.25
CA THR A 73 -21.74 33.24 31.70
C THR A 73 -20.99 33.47 33.01
N ASP A 74 -19.98 34.34 33.01
CA ASP A 74 -19.20 34.73 34.20
C ASP A 74 -19.86 35.83 35.05
N ASN A 75 -19.21 36.20 36.16
CA ASN A 75 -19.72 37.21 37.11
C ASN A 75 -19.73 38.65 36.54
N SER A 76 -19.19 38.85 35.34
CA SER A 76 -19.28 40.10 34.58
C SER A 76 -20.35 40.05 33.48
N GLY A 77 -21.03 38.92 33.30
CA GLY A 77 -22.01 38.68 32.24
C GLY A 77 -21.39 38.25 30.91
N LEU A 78 -20.10 37.88 30.88
CA LEU A 78 -19.40 37.46 29.65
C LEU A 78 -19.46 35.94 29.49
N GLN A 79 -19.51 35.48 28.24
CA GLN A 79 -19.47 34.05 27.88
C GLN A 79 -18.02 33.49 27.94
N SER A 80 -17.33 33.69 29.05
CA SER A 80 -15.88 33.45 29.19
C SER A 80 -15.54 32.18 29.99
N LYS A 81 -16.51 31.57 30.67
CA LYS A 81 -16.23 30.45 31.58
C LYS A 81 -15.67 29.25 30.83
N PRO A 82 -14.57 28.67 31.31
CA PRO A 82 -14.14 27.38 30.80
C PRO A 82 -15.11 26.30 31.26
N TYR A 83 -15.49 25.39 30.34
CA TYR A 83 -16.39 24.25 30.63
C TYR A 83 -15.93 23.34 31.77
N TYR A 84 -14.64 23.38 32.13
CA TYR A 84 -14.00 22.55 33.15
C TYR A 84 -13.91 23.23 34.52
N ILE A 85 -14.45 24.45 34.68
CA ILE A 85 -14.37 25.21 35.94
C ILE A 85 -15.15 24.50 37.04
N ASP A 86 -14.61 24.51 38.26
CA ASP A 86 -15.31 24.07 39.47
C ASP A 86 -14.70 24.73 40.72
N ARG A 87 -15.32 24.58 41.90
CA ARG A 87 -14.82 25.22 43.12
C ARG A 87 -13.46 24.70 43.59
N MET A 88 -13.15 23.42 43.35
CA MET A 88 -11.85 22.84 43.69
C MET A 88 -10.75 23.35 42.72
N HIS A 89 -11.14 23.89 41.58
CA HIS A 89 -10.29 24.48 40.54
C HIS A 89 -10.85 25.85 40.09
N PRO A 90 -10.84 26.87 40.97
CA PRO A 90 -11.65 28.09 40.80
C PRO A 90 -11.07 29.09 39.79
N TYR A 91 -9.91 28.82 39.22
CA TYR A 91 -9.15 29.75 38.37
C TYR A 91 -9.36 29.48 36.88
N ALA A 92 -9.25 30.52 36.06
CA ALA A 92 -9.17 30.39 34.61
C ALA A 92 -7.81 29.83 34.13
N GLY A 93 -7.82 29.05 33.04
CA GLY A 93 -6.60 28.69 32.30
C GLY A 93 -5.65 27.67 32.96
N ALA A 94 -4.37 27.70 32.58
CA ALA A 94 -3.32 26.77 33.01
C ALA A 94 -2.95 26.89 34.51
N ASN A 95 -3.42 27.95 35.18
CA ASN A 95 -3.28 28.15 36.63
C ASN A 95 -4.34 27.38 37.46
N ALA A 96 -5.15 26.53 36.83
CA ALA A 96 -6.11 25.67 37.51
C ALA A 96 -5.47 24.49 38.27
N SER A 97 -4.15 24.26 38.12
CA SER A 97 -3.40 23.41 39.05
C SER A 97 -3.19 24.21 40.32
N ARG A 98 -3.78 23.74 41.42
CA ARG A 98 -3.71 24.26 42.79
C ARG A 98 -2.38 25.01 43.06
N VAL A 99 -2.32 26.31 42.73
CA VAL A 99 -1.18 27.15 43.10
C VAL A 99 -1.24 27.18 44.61
N ALA A 100 -0.23 26.59 45.24
CA ALA A 100 0.00 26.71 46.67
C ALA A 100 -0.21 28.17 47.05
N MET A 101 -0.91 28.43 48.16
CA MET A 101 -1.27 29.75 48.66
C MET A 101 -0.01 30.62 48.90
N THR A 102 0.63 31.08 47.83
CA THR A 102 1.69 32.08 47.82
C THR A 102 1.01 33.37 47.42
N ALA A 103 1.21 34.41 48.22
CA ALA A 103 0.43 35.64 48.31
C ALA A 103 0.45 36.56 47.07
N ASP A 104 0.64 36.03 45.87
CA ASP A 104 0.87 36.77 44.62
C ASP A 104 0.04 36.18 43.45
N VAL A 105 -1.14 35.62 43.76
CA VAL A 105 -2.13 35.30 42.72
C VAL A 105 -3.04 36.52 42.60
N ASP A 106 -2.92 37.26 41.51
CA ASP A 106 -3.84 38.36 41.19
C ASP A 106 -5.29 37.84 41.30
N ASN A 107 -6.06 38.49 42.18
CA ASN A 107 -7.45 38.17 42.52
C ASN A 107 -8.38 38.22 41.28
N ASP A 108 -7.89 38.76 40.17
CA ASP A 108 -8.58 38.98 38.90
C ASP A 108 -8.87 37.68 38.10
N ASN A 109 -8.30 36.53 38.50
CA ASN A 109 -8.46 35.26 37.79
C ASN A 109 -9.38 34.22 38.48
N ILE A 110 -9.97 34.55 39.63
CA ILE A 110 -10.91 33.68 40.35
C ILE A 110 -12.30 33.84 39.73
N LEU A 111 -12.86 32.75 39.21
CA LEU A 111 -14.19 32.77 38.61
C LEU A 111 -15.31 32.53 39.64
N TYR A 112 -15.07 31.79 40.72
CA TYR A 112 -16.07 31.57 41.78
C TYR A 112 -16.04 32.70 42.82
N GLU A 113 -17.11 33.51 42.87
CA GLU A 113 -17.29 34.49 43.94
C GLU A 113 -17.68 33.78 45.24
N GLY A 114 -17.05 34.17 46.36
CA GLY A 114 -17.17 33.39 47.60
C GLY A 114 -16.39 32.08 47.53
N TYR A 115 -15.25 32.08 46.83
CA TYR A 115 -14.30 30.96 46.88
C TYR A 115 -13.96 30.57 48.33
N TYR A 116 -13.73 31.55 49.22
CA TYR A 116 -13.47 31.33 50.65
C TYR A 116 -14.72 31.04 51.51
N ASN A 117 -15.78 30.45 50.93
CA ASN A 117 -16.98 30.10 51.69
C ASN A 117 -16.70 28.86 52.56
N VAL A 118 -16.60 29.07 53.87
CA VAL A 118 -16.29 28.02 54.86
C VAL A 118 -17.26 26.84 54.81
N LEU A 119 -18.55 27.07 54.57
CA LEU A 119 -19.52 25.97 54.49
C LEU A 119 -19.22 25.07 53.29
N PHE A 120 -18.99 25.66 52.12
CA PHE A 120 -18.72 24.87 50.90
C PHE A 120 -17.32 24.25 50.91
N ASP A 121 -16.32 24.90 51.51
CA ASP A 121 -15.01 24.30 51.76
C ASP A 121 -15.13 23.07 52.68
N LEU A 122 -15.97 23.14 53.72
CA LEU A 122 -16.26 21.99 54.58
C LEU A 122 -17.03 20.90 53.83
N VAL A 123 -17.97 21.24 52.94
CA VAL A 123 -18.67 20.25 52.09
C VAL A 123 -17.67 19.47 51.23
N GLU A 124 -16.73 20.16 50.61
CA GLU A 124 -15.65 19.56 49.81
C GLU A 124 -14.79 18.65 50.68
N LEU A 125 -14.26 19.15 51.79
CA LEU A 125 -13.39 18.38 52.69
C LEU A 125 -14.10 17.17 53.33
N MET A 126 -15.40 17.26 53.62
CA MET A 126 -16.15 16.16 54.23
C MET A 126 -16.56 15.09 53.23
N TYR A 127 -17.04 15.49 52.05
CA TYR A 127 -17.81 14.61 51.18
C TYR A 127 -17.08 14.21 49.90
N GLU A 128 -16.11 14.99 49.42
CA GLU A 128 -15.30 14.62 48.25
C GLU A 128 -14.45 13.37 48.52
N PRO A 129 -13.66 13.28 49.63
CA PRO A 129 -12.78 12.13 49.86
C PRO A 129 -13.53 10.80 50.08
N THR A 130 -14.81 10.87 50.42
CA THR A 130 -15.66 9.67 50.61
C THR A 130 -16.52 9.32 49.40
N GLY A 131 -16.43 10.06 48.29
CA GLY A 131 -17.23 9.82 47.09
C GLY A 131 -18.72 10.18 47.24
N ASP A 132 -19.09 10.90 48.31
CA ASP A 132 -20.47 11.28 48.60
C ASP A 132 -20.98 12.31 47.58
N LEU A 133 -20.12 13.24 47.14
CA LEU A 133 -20.45 14.23 46.11
C LEU A 133 -20.58 13.58 44.73
N GLN A 134 -19.71 12.62 44.38
CA GLN A 134 -19.85 11.82 43.16
C GLN A 134 -21.17 11.03 43.16
N ALA A 135 -21.53 10.41 44.28
CA ALA A 135 -22.78 9.66 44.41
C ALA A 135 -24.02 10.56 44.27
N MET A 136 -23.97 11.77 44.83
CA MET A 136 -25.02 12.77 44.62
C MET A 136 -25.08 13.21 43.15
N MET A 137 -23.93 13.48 42.51
CA MET A 137 -23.88 13.80 41.08
C MET A 137 -24.48 12.68 40.22
N ARG A 138 -24.14 11.41 40.50
CA ARG A 138 -24.77 10.25 39.83
C ARG A 138 -26.29 10.24 39.99
N THR A 139 -26.77 10.55 41.20
CA THR A 139 -28.21 10.61 41.49
C THR A 139 -28.90 11.71 40.69
N ILE A 140 -28.29 12.90 40.62
CA ILE A 140 -28.75 14.03 39.82
C ILE A 140 -28.84 13.63 38.35
N LEU A 141 -27.74 13.14 37.76
CA LEU A 141 -27.69 12.78 36.35
C LEU A 141 -28.66 11.64 36.00
N SER A 142 -28.81 10.64 36.89
CA SER A 142 -29.79 9.56 36.73
C SER A 142 -31.22 10.09 36.74
N THR A 143 -31.53 11.01 37.64
CA THR A 143 -32.85 11.66 37.73
C THR A 143 -33.10 12.52 36.49
N MET A 144 -32.12 13.30 36.04
CA MET A 144 -32.25 14.07 34.80
C MET A 144 -32.54 13.18 33.60
N ALA A 145 -31.85 12.05 33.48
CA ALA A 145 -32.10 11.08 32.42
C ALA A 145 -33.52 10.47 32.49
N SER A 146 -34.07 10.26 33.69
CA SER A 146 -35.43 9.71 33.87
C SER A 146 -36.55 10.71 33.59
N LEU A 147 -36.35 12.01 33.84
CA LEU A 147 -37.33 13.09 33.60
C LEU A 147 -37.82 13.21 32.15
N THR A 148 -37.16 12.56 31.20
CA THR A 148 -37.51 12.59 29.77
C THR A 148 -37.95 11.24 29.20
N GLY A 149 -38.31 10.30 30.07
CA GLY A 149 -39.00 9.05 29.75
C GLY A 149 -38.12 7.81 29.55
N GLY A 150 -36.80 7.89 29.79
CA GLY A 150 -35.90 6.79 29.44
C GLY A 150 -35.90 6.49 27.93
N ILE A 151 -35.41 5.31 27.52
CA ILE A 151 -35.25 4.92 26.11
C ILE A 151 -36.63 4.70 25.44
N GLY A 152 -36.95 5.47 24.38
CA GLY A 152 -38.09 5.28 23.44
C GLY A 152 -39.38 6.02 23.83
N THR A 153 -40.02 6.83 22.97
CA THR A 153 -40.88 6.34 21.87
C THR A 153 -41.11 7.35 20.73
N ASP A 154 -40.50 8.53 20.75
CA ASP A 154 -40.53 9.43 19.59
C ASP A 154 -39.35 9.14 18.66
N GLU A 155 -39.58 8.30 17.64
CA GLU A 155 -38.66 8.05 16.53
C GLU A 155 -38.29 9.31 15.73
N SER A 156 -38.86 10.47 16.07
CA SER A 156 -38.62 11.76 15.43
C SER A 156 -37.57 12.65 16.09
N ASN A 157 -37.08 12.34 17.30
CA ASN A 157 -36.10 13.20 18.00
C ASN A 157 -34.81 12.46 18.38
N ALA A 158 -33.72 12.82 17.71
CA ALA A 158 -32.37 12.26 17.82
C ALA A 158 -31.65 12.45 19.19
N MET A 159 -32.38 12.75 20.27
CA MET A 159 -31.81 13.16 21.57
C MET A 159 -32.29 12.24 22.71
N SER A 160 -31.40 11.81 23.60
CA SER A 160 -31.71 10.93 24.74
C SER A 160 -30.99 11.38 26.03
N GLY A 161 -31.26 10.69 27.15
CA GLY A 161 -30.50 10.84 28.40
C GLY A 161 -30.52 12.23 29.02
N VAL A 162 -29.44 12.58 29.72
CA VAL A 162 -29.26 13.89 30.37
C VAL A 162 -29.32 15.03 29.34
N TRP A 163 -28.75 14.83 28.15
CA TRP A 163 -28.76 15.81 27.08
C TRP A 163 -30.17 16.19 26.61
N LYS A 164 -31.09 15.22 26.52
CA LYS A 164 -32.52 15.49 26.26
C LYS A 164 -33.16 16.31 27.38
N SER A 165 -32.83 16.01 28.63
CA SER A 165 -33.33 16.74 29.81
C SER A 165 -32.89 18.20 29.81
N LEU A 166 -31.60 18.45 29.59
CA LEU A 166 -31.05 19.80 29.42
C LEU A 166 -31.72 20.54 28.27
N ASN A 167 -31.92 19.88 27.13
CA ASN A 167 -32.58 20.52 26.00
C ASN A 167 -34.02 20.91 26.31
N ARG A 168 -34.78 20.03 26.95
CA ARG A 168 -36.20 20.27 27.26
C ARG A 168 -36.40 21.32 28.34
N TYR A 169 -35.63 21.26 29.43
CA TYR A 169 -35.90 22.04 30.64
C TYR A 169 -35.00 23.26 30.80
N VAL A 170 -33.87 23.34 30.10
CA VAL A 170 -32.93 24.48 30.16
C VAL A 170 -32.91 25.25 28.85
N PHE A 171 -32.68 24.58 27.71
CA PHE A 171 -32.41 25.29 26.44
C PHE A 171 -33.65 25.58 25.58
N ASP A 172 -34.75 24.84 25.73
CA ASP A 172 -35.94 25.01 24.88
C ASP A 172 -36.55 26.41 25.00
N ILE A 173 -36.53 26.99 26.20
CA ILE A 173 -37.04 28.33 26.45
C ILE A 173 -36.24 29.42 25.73
N GLN A 174 -34.92 29.24 25.55
CA GLN A 174 -34.10 30.20 24.79
C GLN A 174 -34.43 30.17 23.29
N ARG A 175 -34.81 28.99 22.77
CA ARG A 175 -35.24 28.83 21.36
C ARG A 175 -36.60 29.46 21.07
N TYR A 176 -37.40 29.74 22.09
CA TYR A 176 -38.68 30.39 21.95
C TYR A 176 -38.54 31.85 21.46
N PHE A 177 -37.48 32.54 21.88
CA PHE A 177 -37.22 33.93 21.46
C PHE A 177 -36.25 33.94 20.26
N PRO A 178 -36.57 34.64 19.15
CA PRO A 178 -35.68 34.68 17.99
C PRO A 178 -34.44 35.53 18.29
N ALA A 179 -33.30 35.16 17.71
CA ALA A 179 -32.03 35.89 17.86
C ALA A 179 -32.15 37.40 17.56
N THR A 180 -33.04 37.81 16.67
CA THR A 180 -33.32 39.22 16.37
C THR A 180 -33.82 40.00 17.59
N VAL A 181 -34.62 39.38 18.46
CA VAL A 181 -35.11 40.02 19.69
C VAL A 181 -33.98 40.20 20.69
N TYR A 182 -33.08 39.21 20.81
CA TYR A 182 -31.88 39.34 21.64
C TYR A 182 -30.95 40.45 21.15
N ASN A 183 -30.72 40.53 19.84
CA ASN A 183 -29.89 41.58 19.24
C ASN A 183 -30.51 42.97 19.43
N GLU A 184 -31.83 43.10 19.28
CA GLU A 184 -32.51 44.39 19.49
C GLU A 184 -32.52 44.80 20.97
N ALA A 185 -32.68 43.83 21.89
CA ALA A 185 -32.54 44.08 23.32
C ALA A 185 -31.11 44.54 23.67
N ALA A 186 -30.09 43.91 23.07
CA ALA A 186 -28.70 44.28 23.27
C ALA A 186 -28.40 45.70 22.74
N ARG A 187 -28.91 46.02 21.55
CA ARG A 187 -28.84 47.37 20.96
C ARG A 187 -29.42 48.45 21.87
N ILE A 188 -30.62 48.21 22.41
CA ILE A 188 -31.34 49.19 23.24
C ILE A 188 -30.72 49.31 24.63
N ARG A 189 -30.34 48.19 25.27
CA ARG A 189 -29.93 48.15 26.68
C ARG A 189 -28.43 48.34 26.91
N TYR A 190 -27.60 48.05 25.92
CA TYR A 190 -26.14 48.04 26.08
C TYR A 190 -25.44 48.95 25.07
N GLU A 191 -25.74 48.82 23.78
CA GLU A 191 -25.02 49.58 22.74
C GLU A 191 -25.40 51.07 22.72
N LEU A 192 -26.69 51.38 22.84
CA LEU A 192 -27.16 52.77 22.88
C LEU A 192 -26.67 53.51 24.14
N PRO A 193 -26.75 52.92 25.36
CA PRO A 193 -26.15 53.51 26.56
C PRO A 193 -24.64 53.74 26.43
N GLU A 194 -23.89 52.79 25.86
CA GLU A 194 -22.46 52.99 25.58
C GLU A 194 -22.23 54.20 24.67
N LEU A 195 -23.01 54.31 23.58
CA LEU A 195 -22.90 55.39 22.60
C LEU A 195 -23.10 56.77 23.23
N ILE A 196 -24.00 56.89 24.21
CA ILE A 196 -24.26 58.16 24.90
C ILE A 196 -23.31 58.40 26.10
N GLY A 197 -22.32 57.53 26.30
CA GLY A 197 -21.31 57.66 27.36
C GLY A 197 -21.81 57.27 28.74
N TYR A 198 -22.87 56.46 28.85
CA TYR A 198 -23.35 55.97 30.14
C TYR A 198 -22.34 54.98 30.74
N LEU A 199 -22.02 55.18 32.01
CA LEU A 199 -21.21 54.29 32.84
C LEU A 199 -22.04 53.89 34.06
N SER A 200 -21.98 52.61 34.45
CA SER A 200 -22.67 52.13 35.65
C SER A 200 -22.08 52.78 36.91
N ASP A 201 -22.90 53.51 37.66
CA ASP A 201 -22.51 54.25 38.87
C ASP A 201 -21.95 53.36 40.00
N ILE A 202 -22.28 52.05 39.99
CA ILE A 202 -21.96 51.13 41.10
C ILE A 202 -20.68 50.34 40.85
N ARG A 203 -20.35 50.03 39.58
CA ARG A 203 -19.20 49.17 39.23
C ARG A 203 -18.26 49.77 38.18
N SER A 204 -18.54 50.96 37.65
CA SER A 204 -17.77 51.57 36.56
C SER A 204 -17.59 50.65 35.35
N ILE A 205 -18.59 49.80 35.08
CA ILE A 205 -18.60 48.85 33.97
C ILE A 205 -19.27 49.52 32.77
N HIS A 206 -18.59 49.47 31.63
CA HIS A 206 -19.11 49.88 30.34
C HIS A 206 -20.29 48.98 29.91
N PRO A 207 -21.47 49.53 29.59
CA PRO A 207 -22.62 48.78 29.11
C PRO A 207 -22.31 47.82 27.97
N ILE A 208 -21.40 48.20 27.05
CA ILE A 208 -21.05 47.38 25.89
C ILE A 208 -20.54 45.99 26.27
N LYS A 209 -19.95 45.82 27.47
CA LYS A 209 -19.47 44.53 27.96
C LYS A 209 -20.60 43.51 28.17
N GLN A 210 -21.86 43.94 28.21
CA GLN A 210 -23.02 43.06 28.35
C GLN A 210 -23.78 42.87 27.03
N SER A 211 -23.32 43.47 25.92
CA SER A 211 -23.90 43.29 24.58
C SER A 211 -23.44 41.98 23.93
N MET A 212 -23.98 40.84 24.40
CA MET A 212 -23.53 39.51 23.98
C MET A 212 -24.43 38.84 22.91
N GLY A 213 -25.57 39.43 22.57
CA GLY A 213 -26.56 38.84 21.64
C GLY A 213 -27.20 37.56 22.18
N ASP A 214 -27.63 36.68 21.27
CA ASP A 214 -28.11 35.32 21.60
C ASP A 214 -26.97 34.44 22.13
N GLN A 215 -27.20 33.77 23.26
CA GLN A 215 -26.19 32.99 24.00
C GLN A 215 -26.33 31.47 23.79
N LEU A 216 -27.40 31.01 23.13
CA LEU A 216 -27.78 29.60 23.07
C LEU A 216 -26.64 28.69 22.58
N GLU A 217 -25.99 29.04 21.46
CA GLU A 217 -24.93 28.21 20.89
C GLU A 217 -23.70 28.13 21.81
N ALA A 218 -23.34 29.22 22.49
CA ALA A 218 -22.21 29.23 23.43
C ALA A 218 -22.48 28.29 24.61
N GLU A 219 -23.69 28.36 25.19
CA GLU A 219 -24.10 27.50 26.30
C GLU A 219 -24.25 26.03 25.90
N LEU A 220 -24.76 25.75 24.69
CA LEU A 220 -24.82 24.39 24.15
C LEU A 220 -23.43 23.77 24.01
N GLN A 221 -22.45 24.52 23.48
CA GLN A 221 -21.07 24.03 23.34
C GLN A 221 -20.39 23.85 24.69
N PHE A 222 -20.59 24.79 25.62
CA PHE A 222 -20.11 24.68 27.00
C PHE A 222 -20.67 23.42 27.66
N MET A 223 -21.98 23.22 27.61
CA MET A 223 -22.64 22.12 28.30
C MET A 223 -22.37 20.77 27.65
N LYS A 224 -22.17 20.67 26.34
CA LYS A 224 -21.71 19.43 25.69
C LYS A 224 -20.37 18.95 26.27
N ARG A 225 -19.40 19.86 26.42
CA ARG A 225 -18.07 19.52 26.97
C ARG A 225 -18.13 19.30 28.47
N ARG A 226 -18.92 20.11 29.19
CA ARG A 226 -19.10 20.01 30.64
C ARG A 226 -19.84 18.74 31.04
N LEU A 227 -20.88 18.33 30.33
CA LEU A 227 -21.59 17.08 30.62
C LEU A 227 -20.66 15.86 30.56
N VAL A 228 -19.72 15.83 29.61
CA VAL A 228 -18.68 14.80 29.54
C VAL A 228 -17.78 14.84 30.77
N TYR A 229 -17.28 16.03 31.12
CA TYR A 229 -16.44 16.24 32.30
C TYR A 229 -17.15 15.77 33.58
N MET A 230 -18.39 16.19 33.79
CA MET A 230 -19.18 15.89 34.97
C MET A 230 -19.66 14.44 35.03
N ALA A 231 -19.99 13.84 33.88
CA ALA A 231 -20.31 12.42 33.80
C ALA A 231 -19.08 11.54 34.10
N SER A 232 -17.88 11.96 33.66
CA SER A 232 -16.63 11.27 34.01
C SER A 232 -16.29 11.40 35.49
N TYR A 233 -16.42 12.59 36.09
CA TYR A 233 -16.27 12.83 37.53
C TYR A 233 -17.19 11.93 38.37
N ALA A 234 -18.41 11.69 37.88
CA ALA A 234 -19.40 10.87 38.55
C ALA A 234 -19.30 9.38 38.17
N ALA A 235 -18.42 8.96 37.26
CA ALA A 235 -18.44 7.65 36.64
C ALA A 235 -19.87 7.23 36.22
N PHE A 236 -20.55 8.09 35.44
CA PHE A 236 -21.94 7.96 35.04
C PHE A 236 -22.09 7.66 33.53
N GLY A 237 -23.12 6.90 33.19
CA GLY A 237 -23.54 6.68 31.81
C GLY A 237 -22.52 5.90 30.97
N GLU A 238 -21.90 6.59 30.01
CA GLU A 238 -20.88 6.02 29.14
C GLU A 238 -19.50 5.88 29.84
N PHE A 239 -19.32 6.46 31.03
CA PHE A 239 -18.10 6.40 31.86
C PHE A 239 -18.13 5.31 32.94
N THR A 240 -18.95 4.28 32.73
CA THR A 240 -19.11 3.18 33.68
C THR A 240 -19.44 1.88 32.93
N PRO A 241 -19.16 0.69 33.51
CA PRO A 241 -19.50 -0.58 32.88
C PRO A 241 -20.99 -0.68 32.55
N THR A 242 -21.32 -1.36 31.46
CA THR A 242 -22.70 -1.46 30.95
C THR A 242 -23.71 -1.96 31.99
N SER A 243 -23.34 -2.89 32.89
CA SER A 243 -24.27 -3.39 33.92
C SER A 243 -24.49 -2.39 35.07
N MET A 244 -23.59 -1.43 35.27
CA MET A 244 -23.69 -0.36 36.27
C MET A 244 -24.28 0.92 35.69
N ARG A 245 -24.62 0.92 34.41
CA ARG A 245 -25.10 2.09 33.68
C ARG A 245 -26.52 2.46 34.14
N SER A 246 -26.61 3.42 35.05
CA SER A 246 -27.88 3.96 35.57
C SER A 246 -28.46 5.12 34.74
N GLY A 247 -28.31 5.07 33.40
CA GLY A 247 -28.74 6.11 32.46
C GLY A 247 -27.72 6.38 31.36
N LEU A 248 -27.96 7.38 30.52
CA LEU A 248 -27.07 7.80 29.43
C LEU A 248 -26.82 9.31 29.51
N THR A 249 -25.64 9.77 29.13
CA THR A 249 -25.43 11.21 28.91
C THR A 249 -26.26 11.70 27.73
N GLY A 250 -26.50 10.83 26.73
CA GLY A 250 -27.20 11.19 25.50
C GLY A 250 -26.30 11.86 24.46
N LEU A 251 -24.98 11.83 24.66
CA LEU A 251 -24.00 12.34 23.73
C LEU A 251 -23.42 11.18 22.91
N ALA A 252 -23.72 11.13 21.61
CA ALA A 252 -23.19 10.12 20.69
C ALA A 252 -21.66 10.08 20.63
N GLU A 253 -20.99 11.17 21.00
CA GLU A 253 -19.53 11.25 21.10
C GLU A 253 -18.98 10.48 22.30
N ALA A 254 -19.77 10.22 23.35
CA ALA A 254 -19.30 9.56 24.56
C ALA A 254 -19.40 8.03 24.52
N THR A 255 -20.12 7.46 23.55
CA THR A 255 -20.55 6.05 23.57
C THR A 255 -19.45 5.04 23.24
N GLU A 256 -18.34 5.46 22.64
CA GLU A 256 -17.24 4.57 22.29
C GLU A 256 -16.39 4.22 23.51
N SER A 257 -16.03 2.94 23.62
CA SER A 257 -15.10 2.43 24.62
C SER A 257 -14.02 1.60 23.94
N PHE A 258 -12.81 1.64 24.49
CA PHE A 258 -11.76 0.69 24.09
C PHE A 258 -11.96 -0.57 24.90
N GLY A 259 -12.05 -1.73 24.25
CA GLY A 259 -12.25 -3.01 24.91
C GLY A 259 -11.22 -4.03 24.44
N MET A 260 -10.67 -4.80 25.38
CA MET A 260 -9.81 -5.94 25.08
C MET A 260 -10.20 -7.14 25.92
N GLN A 261 -10.21 -8.32 25.32
CA GLN A 261 -10.36 -9.54 26.10
C GLN A 261 -9.15 -9.73 27.02
N LYS A 262 -9.38 -10.44 28.11
CA LYS A 262 -8.35 -10.79 29.08
C LYS A 262 -7.98 -12.25 28.86
N PHE A 263 -6.69 -12.55 28.86
CA PHE A 263 -6.21 -13.93 28.84
C PHE A 263 -4.96 -14.06 29.69
N ALA A 264 -4.74 -15.25 30.25
CA ALA A 264 -3.47 -15.54 30.94
C ALA A 264 -2.30 -15.47 29.96
N LEU A 265 -1.18 -14.91 30.43
CA LEU A 265 0.14 -15.16 29.85
C LEU A 265 0.55 -16.60 30.21
N PRO A 266 1.34 -17.32 29.39
CA PRO A 266 1.70 -18.69 29.70
C PRO A 266 2.70 -18.71 30.86
N GLY A 267 2.59 -19.74 31.70
CA GLY A 267 3.37 -19.87 32.93
C GLY A 267 2.91 -18.98 34.09
N SER A 268 1.90 -18.13 33.88
CA SER A 268 1.29 -17.32 34.95
C SER A 268 -0.17 -17.71 35.16
N SER A 269 -0.58 -17.90 36.42
CA SER A 269 -1.99 -18.08 36.81
C SER A 269 -2.77 -16.76 36.83
N SER A 270 -2.12 -15.62 36.60
CA SER A 270 -2.77 -14.31 36.59
C SER A 270 -2.24 -13.41 35.47
N PRO A 271 -3.12 -12.79 34.67
CA PRO A 271 -2.69 -11.75 33.74
C PRO A 271 -2.07 -10.57 34.50
N SER A 272 -0.99 -10.01 33.97
CA SER A 272 -0.39 -8.77 34.46
C SER A 272 -1.40 -7.61 34.36
N ALA A 273 -1.30 -6.62 35.26
CA ALA A 273 -2.11 -5.41 35.15
C ALA A 273 -1.97 -4.81 33.73
N TYR A 274 -3.09 -4.49 33.10
CA TYR A 274 -3.09 -3.78 31.83
C TYR A 274 -3.00 -2.29 32.13
N THR A 275 -1.86 -1.73 31.79
CA THR A 275 -1.54 -0.32 32.03
C THR A 275 -1.78 0.49 30.76
N PHE A 276 -2.66 1.48 30.84
CA PHE A 276 -2.91 2.43 29.77
C PHE A 276 -2.21 3.75 30.07
N LYS A 277 -1.50 4.31 29.09
CA LYS A 277 -0.93 5.66 29.17
C LYS A 277 -1.84 6.61 28.40
N LEU A 278 -2.90 7.03 29.07
CA LEU A 278 -3.97 7.82 28.49
C LEU A 278 -3.52 9.27 28.32
N VAL A 279 -3.80 9.85 27.15
CA VAL A 279 -3.63 11.30 26.91
C VAL A 279 -4.98 11.88 26.50
N PRO A 280 -5.71 12.58 27.39
CA PRO A 280 -7.00 13.16 27.06
C PRO A 280 -6.90 14.29 26.03
N HIS A 281 -7.94 14.46 25.21
CA HIS A 281 -8.13 15.63 24.36
C HIS A 281 -8.71 16.82 25.16
N GLN A 282 -9.42 16.54 26.26
CA GLN A 282 -10.09 17.54 27.08
C GLN A 282 -9.96 17.17 28.56
N TRP A 283 -10.18 18.13 29.46
CA TRP A 283 -10.32 17.83 30.90
C TRP A 283 -11.35 16.73 31.13
N ILE A 284 -10.94 15.70 31.86
CA ILE A 284 -11.74 14.49 32.12
C ILE A 284 -11.23 13.78 33.36
N TYR A 285 -12.06 12.92 33.95
CA TYR A 285 -11.67 11.93 34.95
C TYR A 285 -11.59 10.56 34.28
N PRO A 286 -10.39 10.02 33.99
CA PRO A 286 -10.28 8.76 33.28
C PRO A 286 -10.83 7.59 34.09
N THR A 287 -11.83 6.91 33.53
CA THR A 287 -12.45 5.72 34.11
C THR A 287 -12.22 4.52 33.22
N GLY A 288 -12.05 3.36 33.84
CA GLY A 288 -12.00 2.08 33.16
C GLY A 288 -12.88 1.05 33.85
N GLY A 289 -12.84 -0.16 33.36
CA GLY A 289 -13.50 -1.26 34.01
C GLY A 289 -12.92 -2.60 33.60
N ARG A 290 -13.26 -3.62 34.38
CA ARG A 290 -13.09 -5.01 33.98
C ARG A 290 -14.45 -5.68 34.01
N GLU A 291 -14.62 -6.66 33.15
CA GLU A 291 -15.87 -7.40 33.06
C GLU A 291 -17.05 -6.44 32.78
N THR A 292 -18.28 -6.90 32.97
CA THR A 292 -19.45 -6.05 32.73
C THR A 292 -19.85 -5.20 33.94
N SER A 293 -19.26 -5.43 35.12
CA SER A 293 -19.74 -4.93 36.42
C SER A 293 -18.70 -4.34 37.37
N ASN A 294 -17.42 -4.24 36.99
CA ASN A 294 -16.40 -3.70 37.89
C ASN A 294 -15.85 -2.38 37.35
N LEU A 295 -16.22 -1.29 38.02
CA LEU A 295 -15.70 0.04 37.76
C LEU A 295 -14.29 0.20 38.36
N ILE A 296 -13.42 0.85 37.59
CA ILE A 296 -12.12 1.35 38.04
C ILE A 296 -12.15 2.86 37.84
N ASP A 297 -12.23 3.56 38.96
CA ASP A 297 -12.33 5.01 39.03
C ASP A 297 -11.24 5.52 39.99
N PRO A 298 -10.07 5.90 39.47
CA PRO A 298 -9.02 6.53 40.28
C PRO A 298 -9.44 7.88 40.87
N HIS A 299 -10.52 8.47 40.34
CA HIS A 299 -11.00 9.80 40.68
C HIS A 299 -9.95 10.89 40.58
N VAL A 300 -9.20 10.88 39.48
CA VAL A 300 -8.15 11.87 39.19
C VAL A 300 -8.55 12.70 37.98
N ARG A 301 -8.55 14.02 38.15
CA ARG A 301 -8.75 14.98 37.07
C ARG A 301 -7.49 15.09 36.23
N VAL A 302 -7.61 14.95 34.91
CA VAL A 302 -6.47 14.99 33.98
C VAL A 302 -6.66 16.08 32.94
N ALA A 303 -5.63 16.89 32.73
CA ALA A 303 -5.64 17.98 31.77
C ALA A 303 -5.53 17.46 30.31
N PRO A 304 -6.05 18.22 29.31
CA PRO A 304 -5.81 17.88 27.92
C PRO A 304 -4.31 17.87 27.59
N GLY A 305 -3.83 16.80 26.96
CA GLY A 305 -2.41 16.62 26.61
C GLY A 305 -1.52 16.11 27.75
N GLU A 306 -2.04 16.01 28.98
CA GLU A 306 -1.33 15.40 30.10
C GLU A 306 -1.42 13.88 30.02
N GLN A 307 -0.31 13.19 30.28
CA GLN A 307 -0.29 11.73 30.33
C GLN A 307 -0.72 11.24 31.71
N PHE A 308 -1.73 10.35 31.74
CA PHE A 308 -2.19 9.67 32.94
C PHE A 308 -2.06 8.16 32.81
N THR A 309 -1.56 7.51 33.86
CA THR A 309 -1.45 6.06 33.91
C THR A 309 -2.72 5.47 34.53
N LEU A 310 -3.51 4.75 33.75
CA LEU A 310 -4.66 3.99 34.23
C LEU A 310 -4.29 2.51 34.29
N ASP A 311 -4.13 2.00 35.51
CA ASP A 311 -3.88 0.59 35.76
C ASP A 311 -5.19 -0.16 35.93
N ILE A 312 -5.47 -1.06 35.00
CA ILE A 312 -6.60 -1.97 35.08
C ILE A 312 -6.07 -3.34 35.47
N ASN A 313 -6.22 -3.71 36.74
CA ASN A 313 -5.91 -5.07 37.16
C ASN A 313 -6.96 -6.03 36.58
N PRO A 314 -6.60 -6.87 35.61
CA PRO A 314 -7.55 -7.74 34.94
C PRO A 314 -8.20 -8.73 35.91
N GLY A 315 -7.57 -9.14 37.02
CA GLY A 315 -8.05 -10.20 37.91
C GLY A 315 -7.72 -11.61 37.39
N GLN A 316 -8.40 -12.66 37.87
CA GLN A 316 -8.15 -14.07 37.49
C GLN A 316 -8.50 -14.34 36.03
N ALA A 317 -7.67 -15.04 35.25
CA ALA A 317 -7.90 -15.28 33.81
C ALA A 317 -9.36 -15.70 33.48
N SER A 318 -10.03 -14.92 32.63
CA SER A 318 -11.42 -15.10 32.19
C SER A 318 -11.57 -14.47 30.81
N ASP A 319 -12.55 -14.91 30.02
CA ASP A 319 -12.88 -14.37 28.69
C ASP A 319 -13.52 -12.96 28.72
N LEU A 320 -13.72 -12.41 29.92
CA LEU A 320 -14.31 -11.10 30.15
C LEU A 320 -13.30 -9.97 29.89
N GLY A 321 -13.75 -8.90 29.23
CA GLY A 321 -12.86 -7.83 28.76
C GLY A 321 -12.48 -6.77 29.79
N VAL A 322 -11.35 -6.11 29.58
CA VAL A 322 -11.01 -4.80 30.16
C VAL A 322 -11.51 -3.69 29.25
N ASN A 323 -11.87 -2.54 29.82
CA ASN A 323 -12.34 -1.41 29.04
C ASN A 323 -11.79 -0.07 29.53
N VAL A 324 -11.46 0.83 28.60
CA VAL A 324 -11.31 2.27 28.85
C VAL A 324 -12.56 2.96 28.31
N PHE A 325 -13.23 3.72 29.17
CA PHE A 325 -14.50 4.35 28.83
C PHE A 325 -14.30 5.75 28.23
N GLY A 326 -15.23 6.18 27.35
CA GLY A 326 -15.16 7.49 26.70
C GLY A 326 -14.01 7.64 25.72
N LEU A 327 -13.72 6.59 24.95
CA LEU A 327 -12.54 6.47 24.07
C LEU A 327 -12.36 7.65 23.12
N ASN A 328 -13.46 8.21 22.60
CA ASN A 328 -13.43 9.37 21.70
C ASN A 328 -12.86 10.64 22.33
N TYR A 329 -12.62 10.68 23.65
CA TYR A 329 -12.02 11.82 24.34
C TYR A 329 -10.52 11.65 24.60
N TYR A 330 -9.88 10.60 24.09
CA TYR A 330 -8.44 10.39 24.19
C TYR A 330 -7.74 10.57 22.83
N ARG A 331 -6.49 11.04 22.89
CA ARG A 331 -5.55 11.15 21.77
C ARG A 331 -4.63 9.94 21.70
N GLU A 332 -4.30 9.36 22.85
CA GLU A 332 -3.40 8.23 22.98
C GLU A 332 -3.87 7.28 24.09
N LEU A 333 -3.57 5.99 23.94
CA LEU A 333 -3.82 4.94 24.93
C LEU A 333 -2.54 4.34 25.52
N GLY A 334 -1.37 4.78 25.05
CA GLY A 334 -0.10 4.11 25.27
C GLY A 334 0.11 2.90 24.35
N ASN A 335 1.11 2.08 24.67
CA ASN A 335 1.39 0.85 23.95
C ASN A 335 0.44 -0.26 24.43
N VAL A 336 -0.39 -0.79 23.52
CA VAL A 336 -1.33 -1.88 23.83
C VAL A 336 -0.81 -3.26 23.42
N GLY A 337 0.42 -3.36 22.90
CA GLY A 337 1.01 -4.59 22.38
C GLY A 337 1.23 -5.69 23.42
N ASP A 338 1.29 -5.33 24.70
CA ASP A 338 1.45 -6.29 25.81
C ASP A 338 0.13 -6.87 26.31
N MET A 339 -0.99 -6.44 25.72
CA MET A 339 -2.33 -6.86 26.08
C MET A 339 -2.81 -7.96 25.11
N VAL A 340 -3.57 -8.94 25.61
CA VAL A 340 -4.03 -10.05 24.78
C VAL A 340 -5.34 -9.70 24.09
N ALA A 341 -5.26 -9.15 22.88
CA ALA A 341 -6.43 -9.01 22.02
C ALA A 341 -6.89 -10.41 21.56
N ASN A 342 -8.18 -10.76 21.69
CA ASN A 342 -8.91 -11.80 20.93
C ASN A 342 -8.28 -13.19 20.68
N ASN A 343 -7.17 -13.54 21.33
CA ASN A 343 -6.41 -14.77 21.18
C ASN A 343 -6.21 -15.26 19.72
N GLY A 344 -6.08 -14.35 18.76
CA GLY A 344 -5.96 -14.65 17.34
C GLY A 344 -7.24 -15.11 16.63
N GLN A 345 -8.38 -15.18 17.32
CA GLN A 345 -9.62 -15.76 16.80
C GLN A 345 -10.57 -14.73 16.14
N ALA A 346 -10.49 -13.47 16.55
CA ALA A 346 -11.39 -12.43 16.08
C ALA A 346 -10.65 -11.18 15.60
N ASN A 347 -11.33 -10.39 14.77
CA ASN A 347 -10.83 -9.09 14.33
C ASN A 347 -10.84 -8.09 15.49
N PHE A 348 -9.85 -7.21 15.52
CA PHE A 348 -9.80 -6.08 16.44
C PHE A 348 -10.26 -4.82 15.73
N THR A 349 -11.31 -4.18 16.24
CA THR A 349 -11.81 -2.91 15.67
C THR A 349 -11.24 -1.74 16.45
N LEU A 350 -10.46 -0.90 15.78
CA LEU A 350 -9.86 0.29 16.37
C LEU A 350 -10.82 1.48 16.24
N ASN A 351 -11.42 1.84 17.38
CA ASN A 351 -12.29 3.01 17.52
C ASN A 351 -11.56 4.15 18.24
N GLY A 352 -12.12 5.37 18.16
CA GLY A 352 -11.61 6.55 18.85
C GLY A 352 -11.43 7.74 17.91
N ARG A 353 -12.48 8.54 17.77
CA ARG A 353 -12.54 9.68 16.82
C ARG A 353 -11.44 10.73 17.00
N ARG A 354 -10.84 10.81 18.19
CA ARG A 354 -9.77 11.78 18.51
C ARG A 354 -8.41 11.13 18.72
N LEU A 355 -8.29 9.81 18.55
CA LEU A 355 -7.00 9.15 18.61
C LEU A 355 -6.11 9.68 17.49
N THR A 356 -4.91 10.10 17.86
CA THR A 356 -3.85 10.56 16.95
C THR A 356 -2.73 9.55 16.84
N LYS A 357 -2.62 8.60 17.79
CA LYS A 357 -1.56 7.61 17.82
C LYS A 357 -2.11 6.26 18.28
N PHE A 358 -1.75 5.22 17.54
CA PHE A 358 -2.00 3.83 17.92
C PHE A 358 -0.69 3.05 17.88
N VAL A 359 -0.25 2.58 19.05
CA VAL A 359 0.97 1.80 19.22
C VAL A 359 0.62 0.45 19.81
N CYS A 360 1.03 -0.60 19.13
CA CYS A 360 0.80 -1.99 19.49
C CYS A 360 2.08 -2.77 19.17
N VAL A 361 3.12 -2.55 19.97
CA VAL A 361 4.42 -3.21 19.82
C VAL A 361 4.59 -4.17 21.01
N PRO A 362 4.39 -5.48 20.82
CA PRO A 362 4.49 -6.45 21.91
C PRO A 362 5.93 -6.55 22.42
N THR A 363 6.06 -6.47 23.74
CA THR A 363 7.28 -6.77 24.49
C THR A 363 7.12 -8.03 25.34
N VAL A 364 5.87 -8.44 25.59
CA VAL A 364 5.50 -9.66 26.31
C VAL A 364 5.20 -10.79 25.32
N PHE A 365 5.81 -11.96 25.54
CA PHE A 365 5.68 -13.14 24.70
C PHE A 365 5.28 -14.38 25.49
N TYR A 366 4.55 -15.26 24.84
CA TYR A 366 4.27 -16.62 25.26
C TYR A 366 5.56 -17.46 25.13
N THR A 367 6.25 -17.72 26.24
CA THR A 367 7.62 -18.26 26.26
C THR A 367 7.77 -19.66 25.67
N ASP A 368 6.74 -20.49 25.77
CA ASP A 368 6.71 -21.86 25.26
C ASP A 368 6.49 -21.94 23.74
N GLN A 369 5.90 -20.90 23.14
CA GLN A 369 5.48 -20.88 21.73
C GLN A 369 6.15 -19.75 20.93
N ASN A 370 6.91 -18.87 21.60
CA ASN A 370 7.46 -17.64 21.04
C ASN A 370 6.41 -16.76 20.32
N LEU A 371 5.21 -16.66 20.90
CA LEU A 371 4.10 -15.89 20.32
C LEU A 371 3.90 -14.56 21.07
N PRO A 372 3.68 -13.43 20.40
CA PRO A 372 3.44 -12.16 21.08
C PRO A 372 2.12 -12.16 21.86
N ALA A 373 2.00 -11.31 22.88
CA ALA A 373 0.77 -11.14 23.65
C ALA A 373 -0.41 -10.67 22.78
N PHE A 374 -0.20 -9.64 21.97
CA PHE A 374 -1.22 -9.12 21.06
C PHE A 374 -1.36 -10.00 19.81
N ARG A 375 -2.53 -10.63 19.65
CA ARG A 375 -2.81 -11.57 18.55
C ARG A 375 -4.23 -11.42 18.00
N VAL A 376 -4.41 -11.09 16.73
CA VAL A 376 -5.74 -10.87 16.15
C VAL A 376 -5.84 -11.47 14.76
N ASN A 377 -7.06 -11.79 14.31
CA ASN A 377 -7.23 -12.25 12.93
C ASN A 377 -6.99 -11.12 11.92
N ASN A 378 -7.49 -9.91 12.19
CA ASN A 378 -7.23 -8.71 11.41
C ASN A 378 -7.45 -7.46 12.28
N ILE A 379 -6.96 -6.30 11.83
CA ILE A 379 -7.28 -4.99 12.41
C ILE A 379 -8.22 -4.25 11.46
N ILE A 380 -9.35 -3.81 11.98
CA ILE A 380 -10.34 -3.00 11.27
C ILE A 380 -10.27 -1.57 11.80
N ILE A 381 -10.05 -0.61 10.92
CA ILE A 381 -10.15 0.81 11.27
C ILE A 381 -11.64 1.17 11.37
N GLY A 382 -12.13 1.36 12.59
CA GLY A 382 -13.49 1.81 12.88
C GLY A 382 -13.56 3.34 12.85
N SER A 383 -13.80 3.95 14.01
CA SER A 383 -13.90 5.41 14.13
C SER A 383 -12.56 6.16 14.29
N ALA A 384 -11.43 5.44 14.36
CA ALA A 384 -10.08 6.02 14.55
C ALA A 384 -9.43 6.54 13.25
N THR A 385 -10.11 7.41 12.52
CA THR A 385 -9.65 7.91 11.20
C THR A 385 -8.66 9.08 11.30
N ARG A 386 -8.42 9.63 12.50
CA ARG A 386 -7.54 10.79 12.73
C ARG A 386 -6.13 10.43 13.20
N LEU A 387 -5.75 9.15 13.07
CA LEU A 387 -4.41 8.69 13.41
C LEU A 387 -3.37 9.37 12.52
N LYS A 388 -2.31 9.85 13.16
CA LYS A 388 -1.05 10.32 12.56
C LYS A 388 0.01 9.22 12.58
N GLU A 389 0.01 8.38 13.60
CA GLU A 389 0.92 7.23 13.74
C GLU A 389 0.14 5.94 13.93
N PHE A 390 0.44 4.94 13.10
CA PHE A 390 -0.07 3.58 13.20
C PHE A 390 1.10 2.60 13.26
N ASN A 391 1.39 2.06 14.44
CA ASN A 391 2.50 1.16 14.67
C ASN A 391 2.02 -0.15 15.30
N VAL A 392 2.13 -1.23 14.55
CA VAL A 392 1.77 -2.60 14.98
C VAL A 392 2.94 -3.56 14.82
N LYS A 393 4.17 -3.03 14.84
CA LYS A 393 5.38 -3.82 14.65
C LYS A 393 5.43 -4.99 15.63
N GLY A 394 5.66 -6.20 15.12
CA GLY A 394 5.79 -7.42 15.93
C GLY A 394 4.48 -8.02 16.43
N ALA A 395 3.34 -7.35 16.20
CA ALA A 395 2.03 -7.89 16.53
C ALA A 395 1.70 -9.13 15.67
N SER A 396 1.07 -10.15 16.26
CA SER A 396 0.54 -11.26 15.48
C SER A 396 -0.80 -10.86 14.89
N ILE A 397 -0.81 -10.60 13.59
CA ILE A 397 -2.02 -10.30 12.82
C ILE A 397 -2.14 -11.41 11.78
N GLY A 398 -3.35 -11.95 11.62
CA GLY A 398 -3.62 -12.99 10.63
C GLY A 398 -3.11 -12.61 9.24
N THR A 399 -2.78 -13.62 8.44
CA THR A 399 -2.26 -13.42 7.09
C THR A 399 -3.34 -12.89 6.16
N GLY A 400 -2.95 -12.07 5.17
CA GLY A 400 -3.88 -11.48 4.21
C GLY A 400 -3.73 -9.97 4.07
N THR A 401 -4.83 -9.32 3.69
CA THR A 401 -4.88 -7.88 3.40
C THR A 401 -5.25 -7.06 4.64
N LEU A 402 -4.34 -6.18 5.06
CA LEU A 402 -4.65 -5.12 6.02
C LEU A 402 -5.15 -3.87 5.28
N ASN A 403 -6.37 -3.44 5.59
CA ASN A 403 -6.97 -2.27 4.94
C ASN A 403 -6.83 -1.01 5.81
N LEU A 404 -5.95 -0.10 5.39
CA LEU A 404 -5.65 1.19 6.02
C LEU A 404 -6.17 2.38 5.22
N SER A 405 -7.01 2.16 4.20
CA SER A 405 -7.52 3.22 3.31
C SER A 405 -8.28 4.36 4.01
N ALA A 406 -8.78 4.13 5.23
CA ALA A 406 -9.44 5.15 6.04
C ALA A 406 -8.46 6.10 6.77
N LEU A 407 -7.16 5.79 6.80
CA LEU A 407 -6.14 6.53 7.55
C LEU A 407 -5.55 7.71 6.74
N THR A 408 -6.41 8.55 6.17
CA THR A 408 -6.01 9.63 5.25
C THR A 408 -5.14 10.71 5.89
N LEU A 409 -5.04 10.76 7.22
CA LEU A 409 -4.22 11.70 7.98
C LEU A 409 -2.95 11.07 8.58
N CYS A 410 -2.67 9.81 8.27
CA CYS A 410 -1.55 9.09 8.86
C CYS A 410 -0.24 9.47 8.18
N GLU A 411 0.72 9.90 8.99
CA GLU A 411 2.06 10.34 8.60
C GLU A 411 3.06 9.17 8.65
N THR A 412 2.88 8.24 9.60
CA THR A 412 3.79 7.10 9.79
C THR A 412 3.06 5.77 9.99
N ILE A 413 3.49 4.75 9.24
CA ILE A 413 2.99 3.37 9.31
C ILE A 413 4.16 2.40 9.51
N ASP A 414 4.13 1.60 10.58
CA ASP A 414 5.11 0.52 10.84
C ASP A 414 4.40 -0.82 11.06
N LEU A 415 4.59 -1.73 10.10
CA LEU A 415 3.99 -3.07 10.03
C LEU A 415 5.05 -4.17 10.07
N ARG A 416 6.31 -3.84 10.40
CA ARG A 416 7.40 -4.81 10.42
C ARG A 416 7.13 -5.95 11.41
N ASP A 417 7.77 -7.10 11.18
CA ASP A 417 7.67 -8.28 12.04
C ASP A 417 6.22 -8.83 12.17
N THR A 418 5.36 -8.55 11.19
CA THR A 418 3.98 -9.07 11.13
C THR A 418 3.80 -10.11 10.01
N GLY A 419 2.71 -10.89 10.07
CA GLY A 419 2.34 -11.88 9.05
C GLY A 419 1.57 -11.31 7.86
N ILE A 420 1.43 -9.99 7.74
CA ILE A 420 0.62 -9.35 6.70
C ILE A 420 1.26 -9.55 5.32
N SER A 421 0.45 -9.98 4.34
CA SER A 421 0.92 -10.26 2.97
C SER A 421 0.49 -9.20 1.96
N GLN A 422 -0.51 -8.37 2.28
CA GLN A 422 -0.94 -7.25 1.45
C GLN A 422 -1.40 -6.07 2.32
N VAL A 423 -1.20 -4.86 1.84
CA VAL A 423 -1.63 -3.63 2.53
C VAL A 423 -2.35 -2.74 1.54
N ARG A 424 -3.56 -2.29 1.90
CA ARG A 424 -4.28 -1.25 1.15
C ARG A 424 -4.11 0.08 1.87
N LEU A 425 -3.37 0.99 1.24
CA LEU A 425 -3.04 2.30 1.81
C LEU A 425 -4.09 3.36 1.41
N PRO A 426 -4.20 4.45 2.17
CA PRO A 426 -5.02 5.60 1.80
C PRO A 426 -4.36 6.36 0.64
N GLU A 427 -5.16 6.93 -0.27
CA GLU A 427 -4.67 7.96 -1.18
C GLU A 427 -4.51 9.25 -0.38
N THR A 428 -3.27 9.67 -0.13
CA THR A 428 -3.00 10.82 0.76
C THR A 428 -1.69 11.52 0.46
N SER A 429 -1.68 12.83 0.68
CA SER A 429 -0.49 13.66 0.58
C SER A 429 0.26 13.83 1.90
N VAL A 430 -0.09 13.11 2.97
CA VAL A 430 0.55 13.31 4.28
C VAL A 430 1.41 12.13 4.77
N LEU A 431 1.32 10.96 4.13
CA LEU A 431 2.12 9.80 4.52
C LEU A 431 3.60 10.06 4.19
N GLN A 432 4.47 10.00 5.22
CA GLN A 432 5.90 10.32 5.14
C GLN A 432 6.80 9.10 5.31
N SER A 433 6.39 8.13 6.13
CA SER A 433 7.17 6.91 6.39
C SER A 433 6.30 5.66 6.35
N LEU A 434 6.76 4.66 5.59
CA LEU A 434 6.12 3.36 5.45
C LEU A 434 7.14 2.23 5.65
N GLN A 435 6.94 1.43 6.69
CA GLN A 435 7.80 0.29 7.03
C GLN A 435 6.97 -1.00 7.00
N LEU A 436 7.38 -1.95 6.15
CA LEU A 436 6.57 -3.09 5.72
C LEU A 436 7.22 -4.44 6.08
N PRO A 437 6.40 -5.50 6.28
CA PRO A 437 6.88 -6.82 6.68
C PRO A 437 7.59 -7.56 5.54
N SER A 438 8.21 -8.71 5.85
CA SER A 438 8.97 -9.53 4.90
C SER A 438 8.12 -10.35 3.93
N ASN A 439 6.84 -10.57 4.25
CA ASN A 439 5.98 -11.55 3.58
C ASN A 439 5.02 -10.91 2.56
N LEU A 440 5.29 -9.66 2.15
CA LEU A 440 4.45 -8.98 1.17
C LEU A 440 4.50 -9.69 -0.19
N THR A 441 3.33 -9.96 -0.75
CA THR A 441 3.19 -10.52 -2.10
C THR A 441 2.92 -9.44 -3.15
N ALA A 442 2.34 -8.31 -2.73
CA ALA A 442 2.07 -7.17 -3.59
C ALA A 442 2.17 -5.85 -2.83
N LEU A 443 2.77 -4.84 -3.47
CA LEU A 443 2.77 -3.45 -3.01
C LEU A 443 2.33 -2.52 -4.13
N SER A 444 1.35 -1.66 -3.85
CA SER A 444 0.95 -0.58 -4.75
C SER A 444 0.91 0.75 -4.00
N LEU A 445 1.81 1.63 -4.38
CA LEU A 445 1.91 3.00 -3.90
C LEU A 445 1.51 3.92 -5.05
N THR A 446 0.25 4.33 -5.04
CA THR A 446 -0.26 5.34 -5.97
C THR A 446 -0.63 6.57 -5.16
N ALA A 447 -0.22 7.75 -5.65
CA ALA A 447 -0.53 9.04 -5.04
C ALA A 447 -0.03 9.21 -3.59
N GLN A 448 1.28 9.00 -3.36
CA GLN A 448 1.95 9.26 -2.07
C GLN A 448 3.02 10.36 -2.25
N PRO A 449 2.63 11.62 -2.52
CA PRO A 449 3.59 12.66 -2.92
C PRO A 449 4.60 13.04 -1.82
N SER A 450 4.27 12.81 -0.56
CA SER A 450 5.11 13.14 0.61
C SER A 450 5.83 11.95 1.22
N LEU A 451 5.76 10.76 0.60
CA LEU A 451 6.40 9.56 1.13
C LEU A 451 7.90 9.61 0.90
N GLU A 452 8.65 9.87 1.96
CA GLU A 452 10.11 10.01 1.96
C GLU A 452 10.81 8.68 2.24
N THR A 453 10.26 7.89 3.17
CA THR A 453 10.87 6.64 3.62
C THR A 453 9.98 5.45 3.28
N LEU A 454 10.48 4.55 2.44
CA LEU A 454 9.92 3.22 2.20
C LEU A 454 10.93 2.16 2.62
N THR A 455 10.51 1.21 3.45
CA THR A 455 11.35 0.08 3.86
C THR A 455 10.55 -1.20 3.85
N LEU A 456 11.09 -2.24 3.21
CA LEU A 456 10.54 -3.60 3.24
C LEU A 456 11.56 -4.50 3.92
N GLN A 457 11.11 -5.37 4.83
CA GLN A 457 12.01 -6.34 5.49
C GLN A 457 12.40 -7.52 4.59
N GLY A 458 11.69 -7.76 3.49
CA GLY A 458 11.93 -8.87 2.59
C GLY A 458 11.25 -8.67 1.24
N TYR A 459 11.81 -9.32 0.22
CA TYR A 459 11.40 -9.18 -1.19
C TYR A 459 11.10 -10.53 -1.87
N ALA A 460 11.54 -11.66 -1.29
CA ALA A 460 11.45 -12.97 -1.94
C ALA A 460 10.02 -13.43 -2.29
N SER A 461 9.01 -13.02 -1.50
CA SER A 461 7.60 -13.36 -1.76
C SER A 461 6.89 -12.38 -2.70
N LEU A 462 7.55 -11.29 -3.09
CA LEU A 462 6.95 -10.21 -3.85
C LEU A 462 6.76 -10.63 -5.30
N THR A 463 5.55 -10.41 -5.83
CA THR A 463 5.19 -10.71 -7.21
C THR A 463 4.73 -9.47 -7.98
N GLN A 464 4.34 -8.41 -7.25
CA GLN A 464 3.88 -7.14 -7.82
C GLN A 464 4.46 -5.96 -7.03
N PHE A 465 5.06 -5.01 -7.73
CA PHE A 465 5.60 -3.79 -7.14
C PHE A 465 5.29 -2.59 -8.02
N VAL A 466 4.44 -1.71 -7.50
CA VAL A 466 3.95 -0.54 -8.23
C VAL A 466 4.22 0.70 -7.40
N ILE A 467 4.98 1.63 -7.94
CA ILE A 467 5.15 2.98 -7.41
C ILE A 467 4.84 3.99 -8.50
N ALA A 468 3.81 4.80 -8.28
CA ALA A 468 3.41 5.88 -9.17
C ALA A 468 2.97 7.12 -8.38
N ASN A 469 3.31 8.31 -8.87
CA ASN A 469 3.00 9.59 -8.21
C ASN A 469 3.57 9.69 -6.78
N SER A 470 4.81 9.21 -6.58
CA SER A 470 5.56 9.29 -5.31
C SER A 470 6.99 9.81 -5.58
N PRO A 471 7.13 11.11 -5.94
CA PRO A 471 8.35 11.66 -6.52
C PRO A 471 9.55 11.64 -5.56
N LEU A 472 9.32 11.68 -4.25
CA LEU A 472 10.39 11.64 -3.25
C LEU A 472 11.07 10.27 -3.14
N LEU A 473 10.47 9.21 -3.71
CA LEU A 473 11.06 7.88 -3.73
C LEU A 473 11.97 7.64 -4.95
N GLY A 474 12.04 8.54 -5.92
CA GLY A 474 12.71 8.30 -7.21
C GLY A 474 14.14 7.76 -7.09
N ALA A 475 14.93 8.32 -6.18
CA ALA A 475 16.29 7.88 -5.91
C ALA A 475 16.37 6.58 -5.09
N SER A 476 15.43 6.35 -4.14
CA SER A 476 15.43 5.17 -3.27
C SER A 476 14.85 3.92 -3.94
N MET A 477 14.06 4.07 -5.00
CA MET A 477 13.52 2.96 -5.81
C MET A 477 14.60 1.96 -6.26
N ARG A 478 15.82 2.44 -6.53
CA ARG A 478 16.97 1.60 -6.92
C ARG A 478 17.26 0.51 -5.90
N ILE A 479 17.23 0.84 -4.61
CA ILE A 479 17.56 -0.10 -3.53
C ILE A 479 16.54 -1.23 -3.51
N HIS A 480 15.25 -0.91 -3.70
CA HIS A 480 14.20 -1.92 -3.76
C HIS A 480 14.37 -2.87 -4.95
N VAL A 481 14.72 -2.36 -6.13
CA VAL A 481 15.00 -3.19 -7.32
C VAL A 481 16.19 -4.11 -7.08
N MET A 482 17.30 -3.60 -6.54
CA MET A 482 18.46 -4.42 -6.22
C MET A 482 18.13 -5.51 -5.20
N SER A 483 17.38 -5.18 -4.14
CA SER A 483 16.97 -6.18 -3.16
C SER A 483 15.99 -7.22 -3.71
N MET A 484 15.21 -6.91 -4.75
CA MET A 484 14.40 -7.91 -5.47
C MET A 484 15.28 -8.88 -6.27
N ILE A 485 16.34 -8.37 -6.90
CA ILE A 485 17.32 -9.20 -7.63
C ILE A 485 18.05 -10.13 -6.66
N GLU A 486 18.59 -9.59 -5.56
CA GLU A 486 19.31 -10.36 -4.53
C GLU A 486 18.42 -11.43 -3.87
N ALA A 487 17.11 -11.17 -3.75
CA ALA A 487 16.15 -12.10 -3.18
C ALA A 487 15.55 -13.09 -4.18
N GLU A 488 15.98 -13.04 -5.46
CA GLU A 488 15.44 -13.87 -6.56
C GLU A 488 13.90 -13.77 -6.68
N ALA A 489 13.36 -12.56 -6.50
CA ALA A 489 11.92 -12.34 -6.50
C ALA A 489 11.30 -12.59 -7.90
N SER A 490 10.24 -13.40 -7.95
CA SER A 490 9.50 -13.72 -9.19
C SER A 490 8.47 -12.62 -9.52
N ILE A 491 8.95 -11.46 -9.95
CA ILE A 491 8.12 -10.29 -10.26
C ILE A 491 7.38 -10.48 -11.59
N SER A 492 6.05 -10.40 -11.54
CA SER A 492 5.15 -10.46 -12.70
C SER A 492 4.62 -9.09 -13.13
N LEU A 493 4.62 -8.11 -12.22
CA LEU A 493 4.22 -6.73 -12.46
C LEU A 493 5.17 -5.77 -11.74
N LEU A 494 5.89 -4.98 -12.52
CA LEU A 494 6.74 -3.90 -12.06
C LEU A 494 6.32 -2.60 -12.74
N ARG A 495 5.91 -1.60 -11.95
CA ARG A 495 5.67 -0.24 -12.43
C ARG A 495 6.41 0.75 -11.56
N LEU A 496 7.31 1.54 -12.15
CA LEU A 496 8.11 2.52 -11.43
C LEU A 496 8.06 3.84 -12.18
N TYR A 497 7.34 4.82 -11.65
CA TYR A 497 7.27 6.16 -12.24
C TYR A 497 7.98 7.20 -11.37
N GLY A 498 8.70 8.11 -12.02
CA GLY A 498 9.50 9.12 -11.35
C GLY A 498 10.85 8.57 -10.87
N ILE A 499 11.41 7.59 -11.57
CA ILE A 499 12.76 7.08 -11.33
C ILE A 499 13.78 8.22 -11.42
N ASP A 500 14.72 8.29 -10.48
CA ASP A 500 15.86 9.23 -10.53
C ASP A 500 17.15 8.54 -10.06
N TRP A 501 17.77 7.79 -10.96
CA TRP A 501 19.02 7.06 -10.70
C TRP A 501 20.22 7.76 -11.35
N MET A 502 20.14 9.07 -11.60
CA MET A 502 21.22 9.83 -12.23
C MET A 502 22.44 9.98 -11.33
N THR A 503 22.23 10.15 -10.02
CA THR A 503 23.33 10.24 -9.04
C THR A 503 23.81 8.85 -8.58
N ASN A 504 22.88 7.89 -8.47
CA ASN A 504 23.14 6.55 -7.98
C ASN A 504 23.07 5.55 -9.13
N LYS A 505 24.15 5.50 -9.93
CA LYS A 505 24.21 4.70 -11.15
C LYS A 505 23.94 3.21 -10.92
N VAL A 506 23.46 2.52 -11.96
CA VAL A 506 23.17 1.08 -11.95
C VAL A 506 24.05 0.29 -12.92
N GLU A 507 24.21 -1.01 -12.66
CA GLU A 507 24.91 -1.93 -13.57
C GLU A 507 23.99 -2.37 -14.72
N GLY A 508 24.58 -2.79 -15.83
CA GLY A 508 23.85 -3.29 -16.99
C GLY A 508 22.98 -4.52 -16.67
N ASP A 509 23.38 -5.32 -15.68
CA ASP A 509 22.62 -6.49 -15.26
C ASP A 509 21.28 -6.13 -14.61
N VAL A 510 21.18 -4.95 -13.97
CA VAL A 510 19.91 -4.43 -13.47
C VAL A 510 18.94 -4.16 -14.62
N ILE A 511 19.44 -3.59 -15.72
CA ILE A 511 18.63 -3.34 -16.93
C ILE A 511 18.18 -4.67 -17.56
N ARG A 512 19.06 -5.67 -17.63
CA ARG A 512 18.71 -7.00 -18.18
C ARG A 512 17.63 -7.68 -17.36
N TRP A 513 17.73 -7.63 -16.03
CA TRP A 513 16.70 -8.14 -15.14
C TRP A 513 15.36 -7.40 -15.36
N LEU A 514 15.36 -6.07 -15.48
CA LEU A 514 14.15 -5.29 -15.80
C LEU A 514 13.54 -5.68 -17.15
N LEU A 515 14.38 -5.99 -18.15
CA LEU A 515 13.91 -6.47 -19.45
C LEU A 515 13.28 -7.85 -19.34
N GLU A 516 13.90 -8.78 -18.61
CA GLU A 516 13.41 -10.15 -18.35
C GLU A 516 12.05 -10.14 -17.64
N VAL A 517 11.87 -9.27 -16.64
CA VAL A 517 10.57 -9.06 -15.98
C VAL A 517 9.50 -8.63 -16.99
N GLY A 518 9.83 -7.76 -17.94
CA GLY A 518 8.87 -7.35 -18.98
C GLY A 518 8.70 -8.36 -20.12
N ASP A 519 9.62 -9.31 -20.28
CA ASP A 519 9.50 -10.40 -21.26
C ASP A 519 8.55 -11.49 -20.74
N THR A 520 8.55 -11.73 -19.43
CA THR A 520 7.71 -12.74 -18.74
C THR A 520 6.43 -12.15 -18.12
N GLY A 521 6.36 -10.83 -17.95
CA GLY A 521 5.26 -10.14 -17.31
C GLY A 521 5.13 -8.68 -17.79
N VAL A 522 4.84 -7.76 -16.87
CA VAL A 522 4.70 -6.33 -17.18
C VAL A 522 5.81 -5.57 -16.46
N CYS A 523 6.65 -4.87 -17.23
CA CYS A 523 7.63 -3.91 -16.73
C CYS A 523 7.38 -2.58 -17.44
N ASP A 524 7.01 -1.55 -16.68
CA ASP A 524 6.73 -0.21 -17.20
C ASP A 524 7.41 0.86 -16.32
N LEU A 525 8.33 1.59 -16.92
CA LEU A 525 9.31 2.43 -16.26
C LEU A 525 9.21 3.86 -16.81
N LYS A 526 9.24 4.85 -15.93
CA LYS A 526 9.31 6.27 -16.29
C LYS A 526 10.27 7.02 -15.38
N GLY A 527 11.10 7.88 -15.94
CA GLY A 527 12.10 8.67 -15.23
C GLY A 527 13.49 8.58 -15.86
N ASN A 528 14.53 8.74 -15.05
CA ASN A 528 15.90 8.89 -15.51
C ASN A 528 16.82 7.84 -14.89
N ILE A 529 17.56 7.11 -15.73
CA ILE A 529 18.51 6.08 -15.30
C ILE A 529 19.90 6.39 -15.87
N ASP A 530 20.93 6.31 -15.04
CA ASP A 530 22.33 6.40 -15.48
C ASP A 530 23.07 5.09 -15.15
N LEU A 531 23.83 4.58 -16.10
CA LEU A 531 24.61 3.36 -15.93
C LEU A 531 26.05 3.67 -15.46
N VAL A 532 26.61 2.74 -14.69
CA VAL A 532 28.02 2.81 -14.27
C VAL A 532 28.96 2.84 -15.49
N SER A 533 30.14 3.43 -15.34
CA SER A 533 31.13 3.45 -16.42
C SER A 533 31.92 2.15 -16.49
N GLY A 534 32.46 1.82 -17.66
CA GLY A 534 33.25 0.60 -17.88
C GLY A 534 32.38 -0.63 -18.14
N VAL A 535 32.98 -1.82 -18.02
CA VAL A 535 32.38 -3.10 -18.47
C VAL A 535 31.07 -3.41 -17.77
N SER A 536 30.95 -3.11 -16.47
CA SER A 536 29.75 -3.39 -15.67
C SER A 536 28.50 -2.61 -16.10
N GLY A 537 28.65 -1.52 -16.86
CA GLY A 537 27.53 -0.72 -17.37
C GLY A 537 27.31 -0.83 -18.87
N ILE A 538 27.99 -1.77 -19.55
CA ILE A 538 27.79 -1.97 -20.99
C ILE A 538 26.44 -2.65 -21.21
N LEU A 539 25.61 -2.02 -22.05
CA LEU A 539 24.45 -2.65 -22.67
C LEU A 539 24.84 -3.20 -24.04
N PHE A 540 24.33 -4.38 -24.38
CA PHE A 540 24.50 -4.96 -25.71
C PHE A 540 23.41 -4.45 -26.66
N TYR A 541 23.60 -4.65 -27.96
CA TYR A 541 22.59 -4.32 -28.98
C TYR A 541 21.19 -4.84 -28.62
N ASN A 542 21.07 -6.11 -28.20
CA ASN A 542 19.78 -6.70 -27.85
C ASN A 542 19.10 -6.00 -26.66
N ASP A 543 19.89 -5.57 -25.66
CA ASP A 543 19.37 -4.81 -24.51
C ASP A 543 18.76 -3.48 -25.00
N VAL A 544 19.51 -2.73 -25.82
CA VAL A 544 19.09 -1.43 -26.39
C VAL A 544 17.90 -1.59 -27.33
N ALA A 545 17.90 -2.62 -28.18
CA ALA A 545 16.80 -2.87 -29.12
C ALA A 545 15.48 -3.16 -28.40
N LYS A 546 15.52 -3.95 -27.31
CA LYS A 546 14.35 -4.22 -26.47
C LYS A 546 13.86 -2.95 -25.75
N LEU A 547 14.78 -2.14 -25.22
CA LEU A 547 14.44 -0.86 -24.60
C LEU A 547 13.78 0.09 -25.60
N ILE A 548 14.30 0.20 -26.82
CA ILE A 548 13.70 1.04 -27.87
C ILE A 548 12.29 0.57 -28.21
N THR A 549 12.11 -0.74 -28.37
CA THR A 549 10.81 -1.32 -28.73
C THR A 549 9.77 -1.11 -27.62
N ARG A 550 10.19 -1.12 -26.34
CA ARG A 550 9.29 -0.99 -25.19
C ARG A 550 9.02 0.46 -24.78
N TYR A 551 10.03 1.34 -24.87
CA TYR A 551 9.99 2.71 -24.32
C TYR A 551 10.27 3.82 -25.33
N GLY A 552 10.63 3.48 -26.58
CA GLY A 552 10.92 4.45 -27.63
C GLY A 552 12.34 4.99 -27.57
N ASN A 553 12.55 6.26 -27.91
CA ASN A 553 13.89 6.85 -27.96
C ASN A 553 14.46 7.13 -26.56
N ILE A 554 14.91 6.08 -25.87
CA ILE A 554 15.46 6.14 -24.51
C ILE A 554 16.73 6.99 -24.36
N ARG A 555 17.36 7.42 -25.45
CA ARG A 555 18.53 8.33 -25.41
C ARG A 555 18.13 9.81 -25.48
N ASP A 556 16.85 10.09 -25.75
CA ASP A 556 16.30 11.44 -25.74
C ASP A 556 15.92 11.83 -24.30
N THR A 557 16.37 13.01 -23.85
CA THR A 557 16.06 13.52 -22.51
C THR A 557 14.58 13.87 -22.35
N GLU A 558 13.85 14.05 -23.45
CA GLU A 558 12.40 14.32 -23.45
C GLU A 558 11.55 13.03 -23.47
N ASN A 559 12.17 11.84 -23.49
CA ASN A 559 11.44 10.57 -23.41
C ASN A 559 10.92 10.33 -21.98
N ASP A 560 9.75 9.68 -21.86
CA ASP A 560 9.18 9.25 -20.58
C ASP A 560 10.18 8.40 -19.74
N LEU A 561 11.05 7.64 -20.41
CA LEU A 561 12.18 6.94 -19.83
C LEU A 561 13.49 7.36 -20.53
N TYR A 562 14.30 8.13 -19.84
CA TYR A 562 15.66 8.46 -20.27
C TYR A 562 16.68 7.50 -19.64
N VAL A 563 17.54 6.92 -20.47
CA VAL A 563 18.62 6.02 -20.04
C VAL A 563 19.95 6.51 -20.60
N HIS A 564 20.84 6.95 -19.71
CA HIS A 564 22.20 7.33 -20.05
C HIS A 564 23.15 6.13 -19.92
N PHE A 565 23.82 5.78 -21.02
CA PHE A 565 24.80 4.69 -21.10
C PHE A 565 25.82 4.97 -22.21
N ALA A 566 26.97 4.28 -22.16
CA ALA A 566 28.01 4.44 -23.17
C ALA A 566 27.58 3.88 -24.53
N GLY A 567 27.57 4.73 -25.56
CA GLY A 567 27.40 4.32 -26.95
C GLY A 567 28.67 3.67 -27.49
N VAL A 568 28.59 2.41 -27.89
CA VAL A 568 29.69 1.66 -28.48
C VAL A 568 29.36 1.40 -29.95
N SER A 569 30.20 1.91 -30.85
CA SER A 569 30.01 1.75 -32.29
C SER A 569 29.99 0.28 -32.69
N ILE A 570 29.05 -0.09 -33.57
CA ILE A 570 28.95 -1.43 -34.15
C ILE A 570 29.94 -1.55 -35.31
N GLY A 571 30.90 -2.47 -35.18
CA GLY A 571 31.93 -2.75 -36.18
C GLY A 571 31.37 -3.38 -37.45
N SER A 572 32.09 -3.26 -38.58
CA SER A 572 31.64 -3.79 -39.88
C SER A 572 31.60 -5.32 -39.95
N THR A 573 32.40 -6.02 -39.15
CA THR A 573 32.41 -7.49 -39.06
C THR A 573 31.57 -8.02 -37.90
N ALA A 574 30.89 -7.13 -37.17
CA ALA A 574 30.16 -7.47 -35.96
C ALA A 574 28.66 -7.72 -36.21
N VAL A 575 28.19 -7.67 -37.46
CA VAL A 575 26.79 -7.82 -37.83
C VAL A 575 26.63 -9.00 -38.79
N SER A 576 25.72 -9.91 -38.48
CA SER A 576 25.36 -11.05 -39.33
C SER A 576 23.86 -11.30 -39.30
N ILE A 577 23.33 -11.95 -40.36
CA ILE A 577 21.94 -12.39 -40.41
C ILE A 577 21.89 -13.87 -40.00
N GLU A 578 21.20 -14.18 -38.92
CA GLU A 578 20.94 -15.54 -38.44
C GLU A 578 19.67 -16.13 -39.07
N GLY A 579 19.34 -17.38 -38.74
CA GLY A 579 18.22 -18.13 -39.32
C GLY A 579 18.61 -19.11 -40.43
N LYS A 580 17.66 -19.97 -40.83
CA LYS A 580 17.88 -20.96 -41.88
C LYS A 580 18.28 -20.32 -43.20
N LYS A 581 19.27 -20.95 -43.86
CA LYS A 581 19.67 -20.61 -45.23
C LYS A 581 18.65 -21.12 -46.25
N TYR A 582 18.01 -22.25 -45.98
CA TYR A 582 17.02 -22.85 -46.87
C TYR A 582 15.67 -22.94 -46.18
N ILE A 583 14.62 -22.46 -46.86
CA ILE A 583 13.27 -22.34 -46.31
C ILE A 583 12.34 -23.30 -47.03
N ASN A 584 11.71 -24.21 -46.29
CA ASN A 584 10.68 -25.08 -46.80
C ASN A 584 9.34 -24.37 -46.96
N THR A 585 8.88 -24.27 -48.20
CA THR A 585 7.57 -23.70 -48.56
C THR A 585 6.58 -24.75 -49.08
N ASP A 586 6.91 -26.05 -48.98
CA ASP A 586 6.03 -27.15 -49.35
C ASP A 586 5.25 -27.69 -48.14
N ALA A 587 3.94 -27.44 -48.14
CA ALA A 587 3.06 -27.73 -47.01
C ALA A 587 2.81 -29.23 -46.80
N SER A 588 3.13 -30.09 -47.77
CA SER A 588 3.04 -31.55 -47.62
C SER A 588 4.27 -32.17 -46.94
N SER A 589 5.36 -31.41 -46.81
CA SER A 589 6.59 -31.87 -46.17
C SER A 589 6.52 -31.74 -44.65
N ALA A 590 7.02 -32.76 -43.94
CA ALA A 590 7.12 -32.81 -42.49
C ALA A 590 8.02 -31.70 -41.88
N SER A 591 8.79 -31.00 -42.71
CA SER A 591 9.72 -29.92 -42.32
C SER A 591 9.24 -28.54 -42.79
N TYR A 592 7.93 -28.29 -42.91
CA TYR A 592 7.37 -27.00 -43.36
C TYR A 592 7.75 -25.84 -42.44
N ASP A 593 8.31 -24.76 -43.00
CA ASP A 593 8.92 -23.66 -42.24
C ASP A 593 8.04 -22.42 -42.09
N LEU A 594 6.94 -22.33 -42.84
CA LEU A 594 6.05 -21.17 -42.77
C LEU A 594 4.96 -21.39 -41.73
N ASP A 595 4.54 -20.30 -41.10
CA ASP A 595 3.36 -20.30 -40.23
C ASP A 595 2.06 -20.38 -41.06
N ALA A 596 0.92 -20.41 -40.36
CA ALA A 596 -0.40 -20.45 -40.99
C ALA A 596 -0.75 -19.20 -41.84
N SER A 597 0.04 -18.14 -41.74
CA SER A 597 -0.08 -16.88 -42.49
C SER A 597 0.98 -16.76 -43.59
N ASP A 598 1.63 -17.88 -43.95
CA ASP A 598 2.72 -17.93 -44.94
C ASP A 598 3.93 -17.05 -44.56
N ASN A 599 4.17 -16.82 -43.26
CA ASN A 599 5.31 -16.07 -42.77
C ASN A 599 6.47 -16.97 -42.32
N PHE A 600 7.68 -16.51 -42.57
CA PHE A 600 8.92 -17.07 -42.05
C PHE A 600 9.51 -16.17 -40.97
N THR A 601 9.70 -16.70 -39.76
CA THR A 601 10.06 -15.91 -38.56
C THR A 601 11.45 -16.23 -37.98
N ASP A 602 12.22 -17.08 -38.64
CA ASP A 602 13.51 -17.55 -38.12
C ASP A 602 14.69 -16.63 -38.50
N LEU A 603 14.44 -15.58 -39.30
CA LEU A 603 15.46 -14.55 -39.53
C LEU A 603 15.65 -13.69 -38.27
N ALA A 604 16.90 -13.39 -37.94
CA ALA A 604 17.25 -12.48 -36.86
C ALA A 604 18.55 -11.74 -37.19
N LEU A 605 18.70 -10.53 -36.64
CA LEU A 605 19.97 -9.79 -36.71
C LEU A 605 20.82 -10.19 -35.51
N ALA A 606 22.02 -10.68 -35.76
CA ALA A 606 23.02 -10.92 -34.73
C ALA A 606 24.06 -9.80 -34.74
N VAL A 607 24.32 -9.24 -33.56
CA VAL A 607 25.32 -8.20 -33.36
C VAL A 607 26.30 -8.67 -32.29
N ALA A 608 27.53 -9.02 -32.71
CA ALA A 608 28.55 -9.61 -31.85
C ALA A 608 29.19 -8.59 -30.88
N SER A 609 29.22 -7.29 -31.25
CA SER A 609 29.72 -6.22 -30.40
C SER A 609 29.19 -4.85 -30.81
N GLY A 610 29.06 -3.96 -29.83
CA GLY A 610 28.49 -2.62 -30.01
C GLY A 610 27.00 -2.55 -29.68
N ASN A 611 26.49 -1.34 -29.55
CA ASN A 611 25.11 -1.06 -29.15
C ASN A 611 24.53 0.23 -29.78
N ASP A 612 25.32 0.90 -30.61
CA ASP A 612 24.95 2.20 -31.18
C ASP A 612 24.01 2.04 -32.38
N VAL A 613 22.71 2.04 -32.10
CA VAL A 613 21.62 1.96 -33.09
C VAL A 613 20.70 3.18 -32.97
N ALA A 614 20.30 3.75 -34.10
CA ALA A 614 19.31 4.82 -34.15
C ALA A 614 17.89 4.29 -33.95
N VAL A 615 16.95 5.20 -33.66
CA VAL A 615 15.53 4.90 -33.60
C VAL A 615 14.87 5.31 -34.92
N ALA A 616 13.99 4.46 -35.42
CA ALA A 616 13.10 4.74 -36.55
C ALA A 616 11.64 4.58 -36.11
N THR A 617 10.72 4.92 -37.00
CA THR A 617 9.28 4.73 -36.79
C THR A 617 8.76 3.78 -37.85
N ASN A 618 8.15 2.67 -37.42
CA ASN A 618 7.59 1.71 -38.37
C ASN A 618 6.26 2.19 -38.98
N GLY A 619 5.70 1.41 -39.91
CA GLY A 619 4.44 1.76 -40.60
C GLY A 619 3.22 1.90 -39.68
N ALA A 620 3.29 1.38 -38.45
CA ALA A 620 2.26 1.52 -37.42
C ALA A 620 2.47 2.73 -36.49
N GLY A 621 3.47 3.58 -36.76
CA GLY A 621 3.78 4.74 -35.93
C GLY A 621 4.53 4.41 -34.64
N LYS A 622 5.06 3.19 -34.48
CA LYS A 622 5.78 2.77 -33.27
C LYS A 622 7.29 2.97 -33.42
N PRO A 623 7.99 3.42 -32.36
CA PRO A 623 9.43 3.50 -32.36
C PRO A 623 10.05 2.10 -32.35
N VAL A 624 11.03 1.88 -33.22
CA VAL A 624 11.74 0.62 -33.41
C VAL A 624 13.22 0.90 -33.65
N PRO A 625 14.13 -0.06 -33.42
CA PRO A 625 15.51 0.06 -33.86
C PRO A 625 15.57 0.32 -35.38
N ASN A 626 16.44 1.23 -35.83
CA ASN A 626 16.60 1.56 -37.25
C ASN A 626 17.40 0.47 -37.98
N VAL A 627 16.72 -0.65 -38.18
CA VAL A 627 17.19 -1.85 -38.87
C VAL A 627 16.21 -2.15 -39.99
N VAL A 628 16.62 -1.91 -41.22
CA VAL A 628 15.78 -2.08 -42.41
C VAL A 628 16.10 -3.41 -43.07
N TRP A 629 15.08 -4.24 -43.22
CA TRP A 629 15.07 -5.51 -43.93
C TRP A 629 14.52 -5.30 -45.34
N GLU A 630 15.28 -5.71 -46.35
CA GLU A 630 14.87 -5.60 -47.74
C GLU A 630 15.29 -6.83 -48.56
N LEU A 631 14.56 -7.10 -49.64
CA LEU A 631 14.94 -8.09 -50.64
C LEU A 631 15.58 -7.39 -51.83
N ILE A 632 16.74 -7.89 -52.24
CA ILE A 632 17.50 -7.34 -53.38
C ILE A 632 17.34 -8.28 -54.58
N GLY A 633 16.93 -7.71 -55.72
CA GLY A 633 16.75 -8.43 -56.98
C GLY A 633 15.45 -8.04 -57.69
N THR A 634 15.49 -7.88 -59.01
CA THR A 634 14.37 -7.36 -59.82
C THR A 634 13.12 -8.24 -59.81
N SER A 635 13.23 -9.51 -59.44
CA SER A 635 12.13 -10.48 -59.36
C SER A 635 11.76 -10.90 -57.93
N ALA A 636 12.49 -10.45 -56.90
CA ALA A 636 12.34 -10.95 -55.53
C ALA A 636 10.96 -10.66 -54.93
N SER A 637 10.43 -9.45 -55.20
CA SER A 637 9.12 -8.98 -54.70
C SER A 637 7.90 -9.76 -55.25
N SER A 638 8.11 -10.58 -56.28
CA SER A 638 7.08 -11.48 -56.82
C SER A 638 6.90 -12.74 -55.97
N TYR A 639 7.90 -13.11 -55.18
CA TYR A 639 7.93 -14.35 -54.41
C TYR A 639 7.73 -14.12 -52.90
N ALA A 640 8.33 -13.06 -52.35
CA ALA A 640 8.21 -12.72 -50.94
C ALA A 640 8.36 -11.21 -50.72
N GLU A 641 8.01 -10.74 -49.52
CA GLU A 641 8.23 -9.37 -49.08
C GLU A 641 8.38 -9.25 -47.56
N PHE A 642 9.05 -8.19 -47.10
CA PHE A 642 8.97 -7.75 -45.71
C PHE A 642 7.80 -6.77 -45.61
N ALA A 643 6.67 -7.22 -45.07
CA ALA A 643 5.46 -6.40 -44.94
C ALA A 643 5.69 -5.17 -44.04
N ASP A 644 6.53 -5.31 -43.00
CA ASP A 644 7.12 -4.21 -42.25
C ASP A 644 8.63 -4.22 -42.48
N PRO A 645 9.23 -3.19 -43.10
CA PRO A 645 10.67 -3.14 -43.35
C PRO A 645 11.51 -3.14 -42.06
N TYR A 646 10.92 -2.89 -40.89
CA TYR A 646 11.63 -2.97 -39.60
C TYR A 646 11.45 -4.31 -38.87
N SER A 647 10.76 -5.26 -39.49
CA SER A 647 10.51 -6.58 -38.95
C SER A 647 11.32 -7.64 -39.71
N PRO A 648 11.95 -8.60 -39.03
CA PRO A 648 12.62 -9.72 -39.69
C PRO A 648 11.65 -10.75 -40.29
N VAL A 649 10.33 -10.56 -40.12
CA VAL A 649 9.31 -11.50 -40.61
C VAL A 649 9.16 -11.38 -42.12
N LEU A 650 9.49 -12.45 -42.84
CA LEU A 650 9.40 -12.52 -44.29
C LEU A 650 8.09 -13.19 -44.71
N HIS A 651 7.23 -12.48 -45.44
CA HIS A 651 5.95 -12.97 -45.93
C HIS A 651 6.09 -13.53 -47.35
N PHE A 652 5.63 -14.76 -47.58
CA PHE A 652 5.68 -15.42 -48.88
C PHE A 652 4.39 -15.21 -49.69
N LYS A 653 4.54 -14.74 -50.93
CA LYS A 653 3.43 -14.57 -51.90
C LYS A 653 3.22 -15.80 -52.79
N GLN A 654 4.27 -16.58 -52.98
CA GLN A 654 4.27 -17.81 -53.76
C GLN A 654 4.90 -18.94 -52.95
N LYS A 655 4.39 -20.16 -53.12
CA LYS A 655 4.82 -21.36 -52.39
C LYS A 655 4.75 -22.61 -53.26
N GLY A 656 5.30 -23.72 -52.79
CA GLY A 656 5.34 -24.98 -53.54
C GLY A 656 6.05 -24.83 -54.89
N ASN A 657 5.49 -25.41 -55.96
CA ASN A 657 6.12 -25.45 -57.28
C ASN A 657 6.47 -24.08 -57.89
N ALA A 658 5.83 -23.00 -57.47
CA ALA A 658 6.06 -21.66 -58.03
C ALA A 658 7.39 -21.02 -57.60
N VAL A 659 7.99 -21.50 -56.50
CA VAL A 659 9.26 -20.98 -55.94
C VAL A 659 10.43 -21.94 -56.12
N LYS A 660 10.28 -22.87 -57.06
CA LYS A 660 11.27 -23.88 -57.44
C LYS A 660 12.57 -23.23 -57.97
N ASN A 661 13.72 -23.63 -57.44
CA ASN A 661 15.04 -23.07 -57.79
C ASN A 661 15.18 -21.55 -57.55
N ILE A 662 14.29 -20.94 -56.76
CA ILE A 662 14.37 -19.51 -56.46
C ILE A 662 15.32 -19.27 -55.28
N VAL A 663 16.22 -18.31 -55.49
CA VAL A 663 17.16 -17.81 -54.49
C VAL A 663 16.87 -16.33 -54.29
N LEU A 664 16.75 -15.91 -53.03
CA LEU A 664 16.53 -14.53 -52.65
C LEU A 664 17.73 -14.00 -51.87
N THR A 665 18.08 -12.74 -52.06
CA THR A 665 19.09 -12.05 -51.25
C THR A 665 18.39 -11.12 -50.29
N VAL A 666 18.50 -11.42 -48.99
CA VAL A 666 18.06 -10.54 -47.91
C VAL A 666 19.20 -9.59 -47.59
N ARG A 667 18.92 -8.29 -47.61
CA ARG A 667 19.82 -7.24 -47.14
C ARG A 667 19.25 -6.64 -45.87
N VAL A 668 20.12 -6.45 -44.88
CA VAL A 668 19.80 -5.72 -43.66
C VAL A 668 20.69 -4.50 -43.55
N THR A 669 20.06 -3.34 -43.38
CA THR A 669 20.74 -2.05 -43.16
C THR A 669 20.47 -1.57 -41.74
N LEU A 670 21.48 -1.63 -40.88
CA LEU A 670 21.46 -1.02 -39.55
C LEU A 670 22.02 0.40 -39.62
N THR A 671 21.29 1.37 -39.08
CA THR A 671 21.73 2.77 -39.00
C THR A 671 22.09 3.13 -37.56
N ASN A 672 23.26 3.72 -37.36
CA ASN A 672 23.70 4.21 -36.06
C ASN A 672 23.15 5.62 -35.77
N THR A 673 23.35 6.10 -34.53
CA THR A 673 22.81 7.42 -34.09
C THR A 673 23.41 8.62 -34.81
N SER A 674 24.56 8.47 -35.48
CA SER A 674 25.20 9.52 -36.28
C SER A 674 24.81 9.47 -37.78
N GLY A 675 23.90 8.56 -38.18
CA GLY A 675 23.47 8.37 -39.57
C GLY A 675 24.38 7.48 -40.42
N GLY A 676 25.42 6.88 -39.84
CA GLY A 676 26.26 5.88 -40.51
C GLY A 676 25.55 4.53 -40.60
N THR A 677 25.68 3.84 -41.74
CA THR A 677 25.01 2.57 -42.00
C THR A 677 25.95 1.37 -41.96
N ARG A 678 25.41 0.21 -41.63
CA ARG A 678 26.04 -1.12 -41.72
C ARG A 678 25.12 -2.00 -42.55
N VAL A 679 25.65 -2.55 -43.63
CA VAL A 679 24.89 -3.38 -44.57
C VAL A 679 25.46 -4.79 -44.51
N VAL A 680 24.57 -5.76 -44.29
CA VAL A 680 24.89 -7.19 -44.38
C VAL A 680 23.89 -7.86 -45.32
N GLU A 681 24.37 -8.82 -46.09
CA GLU A 681 23.55 -9.59 -47.03
C GLU A 681 23.63 -11.07 -46.70
N LYS A 682 22.50 -11.76 -46.84
CA LYS A 682 22.39 -13.21 -46.72
C LYS A 682 21.57 -13.74 -47.88
N VAL A 683 22.11 -14.76 -48.52
CA VAL A 683 21.42 -15.50 -49.55
C VAL A 683 20.58 -16.59 -48.89
N ILE A 684 19.27 -16.60 -49.18
CA ILE A 684 18.34 -17.64 -48.76
C ILE A 684 17.81 -18.38 -49.99
N GLY A 685 17.80 -19.71 -49.93
CA GLY A 685 17.25 -20.56 -50.98
C GLY A 685 15.87 -21.07 -50.59
N LEU A 686 14.96 -21.17 -51.55
CA LEU A 686 13.65 -21.78 -51.33
C LEU A 686 13.77 -23.28 -51.62
N TRP A 687 13.44 -24.12 -50.63
CA TRP A 687 13.80 -25.54 -50.55
C TRP A 687 13.06 -26.47 -51.55
N ASN A 688 12.51 -25.92 -52.63
CA ASN A 688 11.88 -26.69 -53.71
C ASN A 688 12.84 -26.96 -54.89
N ARG A 689 14.16 -26.96 -54.65
CA ARG A 689 15.17 -27.18 -55.71
C ARG A 689 15.10 -28.62 -56.22
N ILE A 690 14.95 -28.81 -57.54
CA ILE A 690 15.16 -30.15 -58.11
C ILE A 690 16.66 -30.39 -58.17
N PRO A 691 17.16 -31.52 -57.70
CA PRO A 691 18.58 -31.84 -57.82
C PRO A 691 18.99 -31.84 -59.29
N GLU A 692 20.11 -31.19 -59.61
CA GLU A 692 20.73 -31.18 -60.93
C GLU A 692 22.13 -31.79 -60.87
N VAL A 693 22.63 -32.24 -62.03
CA VAL A 693 24.00 -32.76 -62.13
C VAL A 693 24.97 -31.62 -61.77
N GLY A 694 25.82 -31.87 -60.78
CA GLY A 694 26.75 -30.89 -60.19
C GLY A 694 26.30 -30.32 -58.84
N ASP A 695 25.07 -30.58 -58.39
CA ASP A 695 24.59 -30.11 -57.08
C ASP A 695 25.22 -30.93 -55.94
N TYR A 696 25.54 -30.26 -54.84
CA TYR A 696 25.90 -30.87 -53.56
C TYR A 696 24.66 -31.45 -52.90
N ALA A 697 24.73 -32.71 -52.48
CA ALA A 697 23.74 -33.43 -51.71
C ALA A 697 24.17 -33.48 -50.24
N TRP A 698 23.29 -33.16 -49.29
CA TRP A 698 23.58 -33.22 -47.85
C TRP A 698 22.83 -34.34 -47.14
N THR A 699 23.32 -34.79 -45.99
CA THR A 699 22.74 -35.95 -45.28
C THR A 699 21.32 -35.73 -44.74
N ASP A 700 20.76 -34.52 -44.88
CA ASP A 700 19.46 -34.08 -44.35
C ASP A 700 18.31 -34.04 -45.38
N GLY A 701 18.55 -34.29 -46.67
CA GLY A 701 17.49 -34.30 -47.70
C GLY A 701 17.70 -33.30 -48.81
N GLN A 702 18.65 -32.39 -48.62
CA GLN A 702 18.70 -31.15 -49.38
C GLN A 702 19.78 -31.18 -50.47
N PHE A 703 19.58 -30.33 -51.48
CA PHE A 703 20.48 -30.18 -52.62
C PHE A 703 20.69 -28.70 -52.95
N ASP A 704 21.90 -28.32 -53.37
CA ASP A 704 22.18 -26.99 -53.94
C ASP A 704 23.43 -26.99 -54.83
N ASN A 705 23.55 -26.02 -55.72
CA ASN A 705 24.76 -25.83 -56.53
C ASN A 705 25.91 -25.13 -55.78
N THR A 706 25.69 -24.77 -54.51
CA THR A 706 26.73 -24.18 -53.66
C THR A 706 27.00 -25.09 -52.47
N ASN A 707 28.29 -25.36 -52.21
CA ASN A 707 28.67 -26.12 -51.03
C ASN A 707 28.35 -25.33 -49.76
N ASP A 708 27.67 -25.97 -48.81
CA ASP A 708 27.35 -25.42 -47.50
C ASP A 708 28.16 -26.17 -46.44
N ALA A 709 29.25 -25.55 -45.98
CA ALA A 709 30.17 -26.15 -45.00
C ALA A 709 29.53 -26.35 -43.61
N SER A 710 28.35 -25.77 -43.35
CA SER A 710 27.61 -25.98 -42.09
C SER A 710 26.83 -27.30 -42.07
N LYS A 711 26.68 -27.94 -43.24
CA LYS A 711 25.97 -29.21 -43.40
C LYS A 711 26.92 -30.34 -43.71
N GLN A 712 26.59 -31.53 -43.24
CA GLN A 712 27.35 -32.72 -43.60
C GLN A 712 27.00 -33.14 -45.03
N MET A 713 28.00 -33.14 -45.90
CA MET A 713 27.86 -33.53 -47.31
C MET A 713 27.64 -35.04 -47.42
N ALA A 714 26.56 -35.44 -48.09
CA ALA A 714 26.32 -36.81 -48.52
C ALA A 714 27.11 -37.12 -49.81
N GLY A 715 27.21 -36.16 -50.73
CA GLY A 715 28.01 -36.28 -51.96
C GLY A 715 27.68 -35.22 -53.01
N VAL A 716 28.03 -35.45 -54.27
CA VAL A 716 27.70 -34.58 -55.41
C VAL A 716 26.88 -35.35 -56.44
N VAL A 717 25.77 -34.78 -56.92
CA VAL A 717 24.92 -35.38 -57.94
C VAL A 717 25.70 -35.46 -59.26
N ILE A 718 25.92 -36.67 -59.78
CA ILE A 718 26.65 -36.92 -61.03
C ILE A 718 25.74 -37.37 -62.16
N ARG A 719 24.53 -37.87 -61.84
CA ARG A 719 23.52 -38.22 -62.84
C ARG A 719 22.11 -37.97 -62.29
N LYS A 720 21.23 -37.50 -63.17
CA LYS A 720 19.80 -37.32 -62.92
C LYS A 720 19.02 -37.99 -64.04
N THR A 721 18.11 -38.90 -63.71
CA THR A 721 17.20 -39.53 -64.66
C THR A 721 15.76 -39.27 -64.25
N GLU A 722 14.98 -38.64 -65.12
CA GLU A 722 13.57 -38.43 -64.88
C GLU A 722 12.76 -39.70 -65.21
N ARG A 723 11.86 -40.08 -64.31
CA ARG A 723 10.86 -41.14 -64.51
C ARG A 723 9.47 -40.64 -64.13
N GLN A 724 8.46 -41.25 -64.72
CA GLN A 724 7.06 -40.99 -64.37
C GLN A 724 6.55 -42.17 -63.55
N GLU A 725 5.97 -41.89 -62.39
CA GLU A 725 5.40 -42.90 -61.49
C GLU A 725 4.11 -42.37 -60.87
N ASN A 726 2.99 -43.08 -61.06
CA ASN A 726 1.66 -42.69 -60.56
C ASN A 726 1.27 -41.22 -60.83
N ASP A 727 1.44 -40.76 -62.08
CA ASP A 727 1.19 -39.36 -62.52
C ASP A 727 2.08 -38.30 -61.83
N LYS A 728 3.18 -38.71 -61.18
CA LYS A 728 4.18 -37.83 -60.57
C LYS A 728 5.52 -37.95 -61.32
N THR A 729 6.20 -36.82 -61.46
CA THR A 729 7.57 -36.78 -61.99
C THR A 729 8.55 -37.09 -60.87
N VAL A 730 9.22 -38.24 -60.97
CA VAL A 730 10.21 -38.74 -60.02
C VAL A 730 11.61 -38.62 -60.63
N TYR A 731 12.62 -38.35 -59.81
CA TYR A 731 14.01 -38.25 -60.27
C TYR A 731 14.86 -39.31 -59.59
N ASP A 732 15.50 -40.17 -60.37
CA ASP A 732 16.62 -40.99 -59.89
C ASP A 732 17.90 -40.18 -59.90
N LEU A 733 18.61 -40.21 -58.79
CA LEU A 733 19.86 -39.48 -58.62
C LEU A 733 21.00 -40.46 -58.36
N GLU A 734 22.08 -40.32 -59.14
CA GLU A 734 23.37 -40.90 -58.76
C GLU A 734 24.21 -39.82 -58.12
N VAL A 735 24.67 -40.10 -56.90
CA VAL A 735 25.44 -39.18 -56.07
C VAL A 735 26.81 -39.79 -55.80
N LEU A 736 27.87 -39.09 -56.19
CA LEU A 736 29.23 -39.43 -55.83
C LEU A 736 29.44 -39.13 -54.34
N SER A 737 29.50 -40.18 -53.54
CA SER A 737 29.53 -40.11 -52.07
C SER A 737 30.76 -39.39 -51.53
N ALA A 738 30.58 -38.62 -50.45
CA ALA A 738 31.68 -38.19 -49.60
C ALA A 738 32.26 -39.40 -48.83
N ALA A 739 33.56 -39.38 -48.51
CA ALA A 739 34.24 -40.54 -47.89
C ALA A 739 33.74 -40.89 -46.48
N ASP A 740 33.12 -39.94 -45.75
CA ASP A 740 32.69 -40.09 -44.34
C ASP A 740 31.27 -39.53 -44.10
N ALA A 741 30.30 -39.82 -44.98
CA ALA A 741 28.92 -39.38 -44.79
C ALA A 741 28.19 -40.18 -43.69
N SER A 742 27.71 -39.51 -42.63
CA SER A 742 26.89 -40.10 -41.58
C SER A 742 25.45 -39.59 -41.63
N PHE A 743 24.48 -40.50 -41.68
CA PHE A 743 23.05 -40.16 -41.74
C PHE A 743 22.41 -40.25 -40.34
N PRO A 744 21.54 -39.30 -39.95
CA PRO A 744 20.89 -39.32 -38.63
C PRO A 744 20.04 -40.58 -38.40
N SER A 745 20.16 -41.20 -37.23
CA SER A 745 19.44 -42.44 -36.87
C SER A 745 17.91 -42.29 -36.74
N SER A 746 17.39 -41.05 -36.58
CA SER A 746 15.95 -40.76 -36.53
C SER A 746 15.24 -40.94 -37.88
N LEU A 747 15.99 -41.10 -38.97
CA LEU A 747 15.48 -41.43 -40.31
C LEU A 747 15.51 -42.94 -40.60
N VAL A 748 15.85 -43.75 -39.60
CA VAL A 748 15.84 -45.22 -39.69
C VAL A 748 14.83 -45.76 -38.68
N SER A 749 13.54 -45.56 -38.96
CA SER A 749 12.47 -46.22 -38.20
C SER A 749 11.74 -47.22 -39.09
N SER A 750 11.44 -48.37 -38.50
CA SER A 750 10.78 -49.50 -39.16
C SER A 750 9.45 -49.09 -39.78
N GLY A 751 9.43 -48.89 -41.10
CA GLY A 751 8.21 -48.80 -41.90
C GLY A 751 7.81 -47.42 -42.44
N TYR A 752 8.68 -46.40 -42.38
CA TYR A 752 8.47 -45.14 -43.11
C TYR A 752 9.68 -44.85 -44.00
N GLU A 753 9.41 -44.61 -45.28
CA GLU A 753 10.38 -44.20 -46.31
C GLU A 753 11.02 -42.88 -45.87
N SER A 754 12.32 -42.92 -45.56
CA SER A 754 13.08 -41.71 -45.29
C SER A 754 13.39 -41.00 -46.60
N SER A 755 13.48 -39.66 -46.54
CA SER A 755 13.62 -38.72 -47.67
C SER A 755 14.92 -38.87 -48.49
N TRP A 756 15.66 -39.95 -48.25
CA TRP A 756 16.65 -40.51 -49.15
C TRP A 756 16.33 -42.00 -49.22
N GLY A 757 15.98 -42.53 -50.38
CA GLY A 757 15.92 -43.98 -50.62
C GLY A 757 17.29 -44.68 -50.52
N LEU A 758 18.12 -44.34 -49.54
CA LEU A 758 19.39 -44.98 -49.25
C LEU A 758 19.14 -46.18 -48.33
N TYR A 759 18.98 -47.37 -48.92
CA TYR A 759 18.98 -48.63 -48.17
C TYR A 759 20.41 -49.14 -47.96
N PRO A 760 20.95 -49.19 -46.73
CA PRO A 760 21.96 -50.17 -46.38
C PRO A 760 21.24 -51.51 -46.11
N THR A 761 21.26 -52.44 -47.05
CA THR A 761 20.82 -53.82 -46.73
C THR A 761 21.84 -54.46 -45.81
N VAL A 762 21.43 -54.65 -44.55
CA VAL A 762 22.17 -55.35 -43.50
C VAL A 762 22.18 -56.85 -43.79
N ALA A 763 22.93 -57.27 -44.79
CA ALA A 763 23.41 -58.64 -44.93
C ALA A 763 24.46 -58.71 -46.05
N GLN A 764 25.68 -59.09 -45.68
CA GLN A 764 26.84 -59.36 -46.52
C GLN A 764 27.75 -58.14 -46.75
N GLY A 765 29.00 -58.31 -46.32
CA GLY A 765 29.97 -57.24 -46.16
C GLY A 765 30.46 -56.64 -47.48
N PHE A 766 31.31 -55.62 -47.31
CA PHE A 766 32.12 -55.03 -48.37
C PHE A 766 32.70 -56.14 -49.26
N SER A 767 32.21 -56.22 -50.51
CA SER A 767 32.88 -56.96 -51.56
C SER A 767 32.89 -56.13 -52.84
N ASP A 768 34.11 -55.72 -53.19
CA ASP A 768 34.52 -55.53 -54.57
C ASP A 768 34.30 -56.86 -55.32
N ALA A 769 33.34 -56.88 -56.24
CA ALA A 769 33.36 -57.80 -57.38
C ALA A 769 32.28 -57.50 -58.43
N LYS A 770 32.79 -57.08 -59.59
CA LYS A 770 32.34 -57.37 -60.98
C LYS A 770 31.24 -56.49 -61.59
N THR A 771 31.63 -55.75 -62.61
CA THR A 771 31.71 -56.32 -63.97
C THR A 771 32.76 -55.62 -64.84
N ASN A 772 33.62 -56.43 -65.46
CA ASN A 772 34.53 -56.04 -66.55
C ASN A 772 33.71 -55.61 -67.78
N GLY A 773 33.30 -54.35 -67.83
CA GLY A 773 32.87 -53.70 -69.05
C GLY A 773 33.66 -52.41 -69.20
N GLU A 774 34.54 -52.34 -70.20
CA GLU A 774 35.05 -51.06 -70.67
C GLU A 774 33.85 -50.22 -71.12
N TYR A 775 33.44 -49.23 -70.31
CA TYR A 775 32.66 -48.12 -70.82
C TYR A 775 33.64 -47.15 -71.46
N ASP A 776 33.92 -47.38 -72.74
CA ASP A 776 34.52 -46.40 -73.63
C ASP A 776 33.47 -45.33 -73.94
N ASP A 777 33.12 -44.53 -72.92
CA ASP A 777 32.25 -43.37 -73.07
C ASP A 777 33.13 -42.10 -73.01
N PRO A 778 33.35 -41.42 -74.16
CA PRO A 778 34.09 -40.16 -74.23
C PRO A 778 33.55 -39.08 -73.29
N VAL A 779 32.27 -39.16 -72.91
CA VAL A 779 31.63 -38.22 -71.99
C VAL A 779 32.10 -38.45 -70.55
N MET A 780 32.32 -39.70 -70.13
CA MET A 780 32.69 -40.01 -68.75
C MET A 780 34.17 -39.72 -68.46
N ASN A 781 35.06 -39.91 -69.46
CA ASN A 781 36.44 -39.42 -69.39
C ASN A 781 36.55 -37.88 -69.42
N ALA A 782 35.64 -37.21 -70.13
CA ALA A 782 35.56 -35.74 -70.12
C ALA A 782 35.07 -35.19 -68.78
N ILE A 783 34.15 -35.89 -68.10
CA ILE A 783 33.68 -35.53 -66.74
C ILE A 783 34.77 -35.80 -65.70
N LEU A 784 35.46 -36.94 -65.75
CA LEU A 784 36.62 -37.22 -64.88
C LEU A 784 37.76 -36.21 -65.06
N GLN A 785 38.04 -35.77 -66.29
CA GLN A 785 39.00 -34.69 -66.55
C GLN A 785 38.48 -33.32 -66.12
N ALA A 786 37.18 -33.03 -66.24
CA ALA A 786 36.58 -31.78 -65.76
C ALA A 786 36.60 -31.68 -64.23
N VAL A 787 36.38 -32.79 -63.52
CA VAL A 787 36.45 -32.89 -62.06
C VAL A 787 37.91 -32.84 -61.57
N GLN A 788 38.88 -33.40 -62.30
CA GLN A 788 40.31 -33.25 -61.99
C GLN A 788 40.87 -31.84 -62.29
N ASN A 789 40.26 -31.10 -63.22
CA ASN A 789 40.64 -29.73 -63.58
C ASN A 789 39.93 -28.65 -62.74
N TRP A 790 38.96 -29.00 -61.89
CA TRP A 790 38.45 -28.10 -60.86
C TRP A 790 39.55 -27.86 -59.83
N THR A 791 40.08 -26.64 -59.83
CA THR A 791 41.10 -26.20 -58.88
C THR A 791 40.52 -26.32 -57.47
N LYS A 792 41.08 -27.27 -56.70
CA LYS A 792 40.74 -27.60 -55.31
C LYS A 792 40.52 -26.34 -54.45
N PRO A 793 39.38 -26.22 -53.77
CA PRO A 793 39.30 -25.57 -52.47
C PRO A 793 39.19 -26.68 -51.41
N ASP A 794 40.27 -26.84 -50.64
CA ASP A 794 40.31 -27.39 -49.29
C ASP A 794 39.87 -28.86 -49.04
N GLY A 795 40.86 -29.76 -49.08
CA GLY A 795 41.05 -30.78 -48.03
C GLY A 795 40.18 -32.06 -48.00
N ILE A 796 39.20 -32.27 -48.90
CA ILE A 796 38.34 -33.48 -48.86
C ILE A 796 38.87 -34.60 -49.78
N THR A 797 38.91 -35.84 -49.27
CA THR A 797 39.24 -37.06 -50.01
C THR A 797 37.94 -37.74 -50.45
N TYR A 798 37.79 -38.10 -51.73
CA TYR A 798 36.63 -38.86 -52.24
C TYR A 798 36.95 -40.36 -52.29
N ALA A 799 35.97 -41.22 -52.03
CA ALA A 799 36.07 -42.67 -52.22
C ALA A 799 35.08 -43.15 -53.30
N ASN A 800 35.52 -44.15 -54.09
CA ASN A 800 34.89 -44.95 -55.15
C ASN A 800 33.44 -44.67 -55.62
N GLU A 801 33.23 -44.86 -56.93
CA GLU A 801 31.90 -44.88 -57.59
C GLU A 801 30.96 -45.88 -56.89
N ASN A 802 29.89 -45.36 -56.29
CA ASN A 802 28.77 -46.14 -55.79
C ASN A 802 27.52 -45.73 -56.54
N THR A 803 26.89 -46.67 -57.24
CA THR A 803 25.59 -46.47 -57.90
C THR A 803 24.49 -46.65 -56.86
N PHE A 804 23.77 -45.57 -56.55
CA PHE A 804 22.62 -45.60 -55.63
C PHE A 804 21.31 -45.52 -56.41
N LYS A 805 20.29 -46.26 -55.98
CA LYS A 805 18.90 -46.14 -56.47
C LYS A 805 18.07 -45.43 -55.40
N THR A 806 17.19 -44.53 -55.80
CA THR A 806 16.33 -43.75 -54.89
C THR A 806 14.86 -43.89 -55.31
N ASP A 807 13.96 -44.17 -54.37
CA ASP A 807 12.51 -44.09 -54.57
C ASP A 807 11.91 -42.85 -53.86
N VAL A 808 10.96 -42.23 -54.57
CA VAL A 808 9.87 -41.27 -54.23
C VAL A 808 10.05 -40.19 -53.13
N PHE A 809 9.84 -38.93 -53.54
CA PHE A 809 9.27 -37.86 -52.70
C PHE A 809 7.76 -37.76 -53.00
N ASP A 810 6.92 -37.84 -51.97
CA ASP A 810 5.46 -37.68 -52.10
C ASP A 810 5.11 -36.17 -52.19
N THR A 811 4.32 -35.79 -53.19
CA THR A 811 3.75 -34.43 -53.35
C THR A 811 2.62 -34.16 -52.38
#